data_AF-A0A9W3ACE8-F1
#
_entry.id   AF-A0A9W3ACE8-F1
#
_cell.length_a   1.000
_cell.length_b   1.000
_cell.length_c   1.000
_cell.angle_alpha   90.00
_cell.angle_beta   90.00
_cell.angle_gamma   90.00
#
_symmetry.space_group_name_H-M   'P 1'
#
loop_
_entity.id
_entity.type
_entity.pdbx_description
1 polymer ?
#
loop_
_entity_poly.entity_id
_entity_poly.type
_entity_poly.pdbx_seq_one_letter_code
_entity_poly.pdbx_strand_id
1 'polypeptide(L)'
;MSEFSKHDFVLSFCVQFCWIIFLILGWQLGANLTICSVQCSSQCFLGTCIPGSGHCYEGCRPGYQPPLCKTVCSPNYYGRNCSQRCSTKCHLSRCDFSTGFCISRNNITDLRSIEESSSDDAAAITVTLLILLLLTGSVSLVLYRKKCQSRQQEELLPVTPGTEDTENEASYYEMQPTYTSNLGEFTIINITDIRPSRTKAHSDAVNTPMTMQQLESYVTSYNRDNLISQFKSIQNSATATTYVGQSGPNKSRNRYTNICAYDHSRVPLQVTADTTQSDYINASYIKGCGDKIEYISAQGPLATTVNDFIRMLWEQKVEVVVMLTKLVEHARFRCEKYWSDSGETMFGAFQVSLVSAQSYTDYTIRTFKLQKNIERRHVVQFQFTSWPDKGIPDSPWALVDFQRRVSALKTTSLPVVHCSAGVGRTGTYIALQNIVNQAMTTGHMDFFNTVVRLREDRTHMVQTAEQYVFLHQAAYVAILSQTGSSIFNANNGNMSSAMPVSSAEQNLFIEQEYKILGQICELLMSQTQEDDKNSEENKRDSKVEKGLKDKPMYSRILKYAPYIRSDSTDTNNYVDATLLSGLRRQDQHILSELPKPTAVKDFWRLVVQYKVALVIAFEVDDVVTDSTIGCYQPLNTDYPFYCANYKIRSEFVCYSKFWDEHKMEVHVNYTKTGKPPLLHTLSHVKARKVWPLPESIAALLRQARSHRLQENERILYMCRNGSNYSNLTYCVNMLLDRLEEGVALAMPLVVGAVKSIIPGAVRSLEDYKSLYQAIQIYLETTTNIVTGQNVAGE
;
A
#
# COMPACT_ATOMS: atom_id res chain seq x y z
N MET A 1 28.98 73.91 -35.77
CA MET A 1 30.45 74.01 -35.76
C MET A 1 30.84 74.34 -34.33
N SER A 2 31.36 73.32 -33.62
CA SER A 2 32.67 73.32 -32.93
C SER A 2 32.62 74.12 -31.62
N GLU A 3 32.91 73.60 -30.43
CA GLU A 3 34.01 72.73 -29.96
C GLU A 3 33.51 72.07 -28.65
N PHE A 4 33.50 70.75 -28.45
CA PHE A 4 34.60 69.84 -28.09
C PHE A 4 35.55 70.24 -26.94
N SER A 5 35.64 69.32 -25.97
CA SER A 5 36.71 69.10 -24.99
C SER A 5 36.71 69.89 -23.67
N LYS A 6 36.04 69.31 -22.66
CA LYS A 6 36.48 69.38 -21.24
C LYS A 6 36.05 68.18 -20.36
N HIS A 7 35.34 67.19 -20.90
CA HIS A 7 34.89 66.01 -20.13
C HIS A 7 35.76 64.74 -20.30
N ASP A 8 36.67 64.69 -21.29
CA ASP A 8 37.53 63.51 -21.50
C ASP A 8 38.78 63.47 -20.60
N PHE A 9 39.10 64.56 -19.89
CA PHE A 9 40.27 64.60 -19.01
C PHE A 9 40.00 64.00 -17.61
N VAL A 10 38.75 64.01 -17.15
CA VAL A 10 38.37 63.46 -15.83
C VAL A 10 38.15 61.94 -15.91
N LEU A 11 37.70 61.43 -17.06
CA LEU A 11 37.47 59.99 -17.25
C LEU A 11 38.78 59.19 -17.37
N SER A 12 39.85 59.78 -17.94
CA SER A 12 41.16 59.11 -18.02
C SER A 12 41.89 59.02 -16.67
N PHE A 13 41.70 59.99 -15.78
CA PHE A 13 42.36 60.00 -14.47
C PHE A 13 41.73 59.01 -13.48
N CYS A 14 40.40 58.81 -13.53
CA CYS A 14 39.73 57.80 -12.70
C CYS A 14 40.06 56.36 -13.13
N VAL A 15 40.24 56.10 -14.43
CA VAL A 15 40.60 54.76 -14.94
C VAL A 15 42.05 54.39 -14.60
N GLN A 16 42.97 55.35 -14.59
CA GLN A 16 44.37 55.11 -14.17
C GLN A 16 44.53 54.95 -12.65
N PHE A 17 43.74 55.64 -11.82
CA PHE A 17 43.78 55.46 -10.35
C PHE A 17 43.17 54.12 -9.90
N CYS A 18 42.12 53.63 -10.57
CA CYS A 18 41.55 52.31 -10.27
C CYS A 18 42.50 51.15 -10.65
N TRP A 19 43.31 51.30 -11.70
CA TRP A 19 44.31 50.31 -12.09
C TRP A 19 45.49 50.23 -11.09
N ILE A 20 45.90 51.36 -10.52
CA ILE A 20 46.98 51.40 -9.50
C ILE A 20 46.49 50.82 -8.16
N ILE A 21 45.23 51.04 -7.78
CA ILE A 21 44.63 50.40 -6.60
C ILE A 21 44.45 48.89 -6.81
N PHE A 22 44.15 48.43 -8.03
CA PHE A 22 44.13 47.00 -8.38
C PHE A 22 45.53 46.36 -8.33
N LEU A 23 46.58 47.08 -8.69
CA LEU A 23 47.97 46.60 -8.63
C LEU A 23 48.55 46.58 -7.20
N ILE A 24 48.13 47.50 -6.33
CA ILE A 24 48.63 47.59 -4.94
C ILE A 24 47.82 46.69 -3.97
N LEU A 25 46.52 46.48 -4.21
CA LEU A 25 45.70 45.55 -3.42
C LEU A 25 45.69 44.10 -3.97
N GLY A 26 46.13 43.90 -5.22
CA GLY A 26 46.32 42.57 -5.82
C GLY A 26 47.48 41.77 -5.21
N TRP A 27 48.22 42.32 -4.25
CA TRP A 27 49.38 41.68 -3.60
C TRP A 27 49.12 41.12 -2.20
N GLN A 28 47.86 41.08 -1.71
CA GLN A 28 47.53 40.41 -0.43
C GLN A 28 46.46 39.32 -0.49
N LEU A 29 45.95 38.96 -1.67
CA LEU A 29 45.16 37.74 -1.86
C LEU A 29 45.66 36.98 -3.08
N GLY A 30 46.93 36.56 -3.00
CA GLY A 30 47.46 35.49 -3.83
C GLY A 30 46.84 34.16 -3.43
N ALA A 31 45.57 33.95 -3.82
CA ALA A 31 45.09 32.61 -4.10
C ALA A 31 45.94 32.09 -5.26
N ASN A 32 46.99 31.33 -4.94
CA ASN A 32 47.69 30.54 -5.92
C ASN A 32 46.67 29.55 -6.52
N LEU A 33 46.15 29.91 -7.70
CA LEU A 33 45.74 28.94 -8.69
C LEU A 33 46.90 27.97 -8.88
N THR A 34 46.80 26.78 -8.29
CA THR A 34 47.61 25.64 -8.68
C THR A 34 47.20 25.25 -10.10
N ILE A 35 47.92 25.79 -11.08
CA ILE A 35 48.04 25.15 -12.39
C ILE A 35 48.49 23.71 -12.10
N CYS A 36 47.64 22.72 -12.35
CA CYS A 36 47.98 21.31 -12.16
C CYS A 36 49.08 20.92 -13.17
N SER A 37 50.34 21.09 -12.78
CA SER A 37 51.51 20.65 -13.54
C SER A 37 51.83 19.16 -13.37
N VAL A 38 51.03 18.43 -12.57
CA VAL A 38 51.25 17.02 -12.25
C VAL A 38 50.24 16.17 -13.02
N GLN A 39 50.72 15.42 -14.02
CA GLN A 39 49.90 14.44 -14.72
C GLN A 39 49.54 13.25 -13.80
N CYS A 40 48.34 12.71 -13.98
CA CYS A 40 47.91 11.47 -13.32
C CYS A 40 48.91 10.34 -13.57
N SER A 41 49.04 9.40 -12.62
CA SER A 41 49.84 8.19 -12.86
C SER A 41 49.37 7.49 -14.13
N SER A 42 50.29 7.14 -15.03
CA SER A 42 49.98 6.36 -16.24
C SER A 42 49.41 4.98 -15.91
N GLN A 43 49.54 4.54 -14.66
CA GLN A 43 49.00 3.29 -14.14
C GLN A 43 47.62 3.44 -13.50
N CYS A 44 47.01 4.63 -13.53
CA CYS A 44 45.57 4.76 -13.26
C CYS A 44 44.78 3.96 -14.30
N PHE A 45 43.79 3.21 -13.86
CA PHE A 45 42.85 2.54 -14.76
C PHE A 45 42.09 3.61 -15.55
N LEU A 46 42.09 3.49 -16.89
CA LEU A 46 41.55 4.50 -17.83
C LEU A 46 42.24 5.88 -17.78
N GLY A 47 43.35 6.03 -17.06
CA GLY A 47 44.17 7.25 -17.06
C GLY A 47 43.56 8.45 -16.31
N THR A 48 42.52 8.24 -15.50
CA THR A 48 41.82 9.31 -14.77
C THR A 48 42.21 9.34 -13.30
N CYS A 49 42.43 10.54 -12.76
CA CYS A 49 42.70 10.76 -11.34
C CYS A 49 41.98 12.00 -10.81
N ILE A 50 41.78 12.03 -9.49
CA ILE A 50 41.09 13.12 -8.80
C ILE A 50 42.00 14.37 -8.78
N PRO A 51 41.55 15.51 -9.32
CA PRO A 51 42.28 16.78 -9.23
C PRO A 51 42.60 17.14 -7.78
N GLY A 52 43.84 17.54 -7.48
CA GLY A 52 44.29 17.94 -6.15
C GLY A 52 44.86 16.82 -5.26
N SER A 53 44.39 15.57 -5.38
CA SER A 53 44.94 14.43 -4.60
C SER A 53 45.78 13.45 -5.43
N GLY A 54 45.55 13.39 -6.76
CA GLY A 54 46.26 12.47 -7.66
C GLY A 54 45.81 11.01 -7.54
N HIS A 55 44.80 10.71 -6.70
CA HIS A 55 44.24 9.38 -6.53
C HIS A 55 43.51 8.92 -7.79
N CYS A 56 43.77 7.69 -8.25
CA CYS A 56 43.14 7.16 -9.46
C CYS A 56 41.66 6.86 -9.22
N TYR A 57 40.79 7.46 -10.02
CA TYR A 57 39.33 7.47 -9.84
C TYR A 57 38.73 6.05 -9.93
N GLU A 58 39.20 5.25 -10.87
CA GLU A 58 38.79 3.85 -11.11
C GLU A 58 39.81 2.84 -10.54
N GLY A 59 40.67 3.28 -9.62
CA GLY A 59 41.79 2.49 -9.11
C GLY A 59 42.91 2.27 -10.13
N CYS A 60 43.76 1.27 -9.87
CA CYS A 60 44.99 0.99 -10.60
C CYS A 60 44.84 -0.11 -11.65
N ARG A 61 45.65 -0.02 -12.70
CA ARG A 61 45.90 -1.14 -13.63
C ARG A 61 46.43 -2.38 -12.88
N PRO A 62 46.30 -3.58 -13.47
CA PRO A 62 46.83 -4.80 -12.86
C PRO A 62 48.31 -4.65 -12.46
N GLY A 63 48.62 -5.03 -11.22
CA GLY A 63 49.98 -4.98 -10.72
C GLY A 63 50.39 -3.74 -9.94
N TYR A 64 49.48 -2.78 -9.71
CA TYR A 64 49.78 -1.53 -8.99
C TYR A 64 48.84 -1.28 -7.80
N GLN A 65 49.38 -0.68 -6.75
CA GLN A 65 48.67 -0.46 -5.48
C GLN A 65 47.89 0.86 -5.47
N PRO A 66 46.61 0.85 -5.03
CA PRO A 66 45.84 2.07 -4.81
C PRO A 66 46.35 2.83 -3.57
N PRO A 67 46.04 4.13 -3.45
CA PRO A 67 45.18 4.93 -4.33
C PRO A 67 45.93 5.68 -5.45
N LEU A 68 47.27 5.76 -5.40
CA LEU A 68 48.08 6.56 -6.34
C LEU A 68 48.67 5.75 -7.52
N CYS A 69 48.64 4.42 -7.46
CA CYS A 69 49.15 3.53 -8.52
C CYS A 69 50.60 3.84 -8.92
N LYS A 70 51.45 4.17 -7.94
CA LYS A 70 52.89 4.45 -8.14
C LYS A 70 53.78 3.28 -7.77
N THR A 71 53.29 2.36 -6.95
CA THR A 71 54.02 1.19 -6.46
C THR A 71 53.39 -0.09 -6.99
N VAL A 72 54.22 -1.09 -7.29
CA VAL A 72 53.75 -2.41 -7.73
C VAL A 72 53.14 -3.20 -6.56
N CYS A 73 52.33 -4.22 -6.85
CA CYS A 73 51.72 -5.05 -5.82
C CYS A 73 52.76 -5.70 -4.89
N SER A 74 52.39 -5.87 -3.62
CA SER A 74 53.17 -6.66 -2.68
C SER A 74 53.37 -8.09 -3.22
N PRO A 75 54.49 -8.78 -2.93
CA PRO A 75 54.88 -10.02 -3.59
C PRO A 75 53.87 -11.19 -3.57
N ASN A 76 52.86 -11.11 -2.69
CA ASN A 76 51.84 -12.14 -2.50
C ASN A 76 50.48 -11.76 -3.13
N TYR A 77 50.41 -10.62 -3.82
CA TYR A 77 49.19 -10.08 -4.42
C TYR A 77 49.43 -9.69 -5.88
N TYR A 78 48.41 -9.82 -6.71
CA TYR A 78 48.45 -9.50 -8.13
C TYR A 78 47.09 -8.98 -8.64
N GLY A 79 47.05 -8.58 -9.91
CA GLY A 79 45.81 -8.17 -10.59
C GLY A 79 45.39 -6.72 -10.30
N ARG A 80 44.20 -6.33 -10.79
CA ARG A 80 43.67 -4.94 -10.66
C ARG A 80 43.57 -4.57 -9.18
N ASN A 81 44.08 -3.39 -8.81
CA ASN A 81 44.15 -2.92 -7.41
C ASN A 81 44.88 -3.86 -6.43
N CYS A 82 45.70 -4.80 -6.92
CA CYS A 82 46.30 -5.86 -6.10
C CYS A 82 45.27 -6.67 -5.29
N SER A 83 44.06 -6.84 -5.84
CA SER A 83 42.93 -7.45 -5.14
C SER A 83 42.98 -8.98 -5.08
N GLN A 84 43.87 -9.63 -5.82
CA GLN A 84 43.98 -11.09 -5.89
C GLN A 84 45.23 -11.57 -5.17
N ARG A 85 45.15 -12.70 -4.46
CA ARG A 85 46.30 -13.34 -3.80
C ARG A 85 46.94 -14.38 -4.69
N CYS A 86 48.27 -14.42 -4.71
CA CYS A 86 49.03 -15.48 -5.36
C CYS A 86 48.63 -16.86 -4.83
N SER A 87 48.69 -17.87 -5.69
CA SER A 87 48.38 -19.26 -5.30
C SER A 87 49.32 -19.74 -4.20
N THR A 88 48.79 -20.44 -3.19
CA THR A 88 49.58 -21.07 -2.13
C THR A 88 50.48 -22.19 -2.63
N LYS A 89 50.27 -22.65 -3.87
CA LYS A 89 51.13 -23.62 -4.57
C LYS A 89 52.37 -22.97 -5.22
N CYS A 90 52.45 -21.65 -5.28
CA CYS A 90 53.64 -20.94 -5.75
C CYS A 90 54.75 -20.98 -4.68
N HIS A 91 56.02 -21.02 -5.10
CA HIS A 91 57.15 -20.97 -4.18
C HIS A 91 57.11 -19.67 -3.35
N LEU A 92 57.07 -19.81 -2.02
CA LEU A 92 56.89 -18.70 -1.05
C LEU A 92 55.61 -17.87 -1.27
N SER A 93 54.57 -18.42 -1.93
CA SER A 93 53.35 -17.69 -2.31
C SER A 93 53.63 -16.43 -3.14
N ARG A 94 54.71 -16.43 -3.94
CA ARG A 94 55.08 -15.32 -4.82
C ARG A 94 54.70 -15.59 -6.26
N CYS A 95 54.11 -14.59 -6.90
CA CYS A 95 53.71 -14.62 -8.29
C CYS A 95 53.97 -13.28 -8.97
N ASP A 96 53.96 -13.26 -10.30
CA ASP A 96 54.04 -12.03 -11.08
C ASP A 96 52.89 -11.08 -10.68
N PHE A 97 53.23 -9.84 -10.36
CA PHE A 97 52.30 -8.86 -9.79
C PHE A 97 51.17 -8.48 -10.77
N SER A 98 51.37 -8.64 -12.08
CA SER A 98 50.35 -8.28 -13.08
C SER A 98 49.47 -9.46 -13.50
N THR A 99 50.06 -10.65 -13.67
CA THR A 99 49.41 -11.82 -14.27
C THR A 99 49.06 -12.94 -13.28
N GLY A 100 49.75 -13.02 -12.14
CA GLY A 100 49.52 -14.07 -11.14
C GLY A 100 50.25 -15.39 -11.35
N PHE A 101 51.12 -15.50 -12.36
CA PHE A 101 51.90 -16.71 -12.61
C PHE A 101 53.03 -16.89 -11.59
N CYS A 102 53.23 -18.10 -11.08
CA CYS A 102 54.27 -18.39 -10.09
C CYS A 102 55.68 -18.14 -10.66
N ILE A 103 56.53 -17.43 -9.91
CA ILE A 103 57.91 -17.16 -10.31
C ILE A 103 58.77 -18.40 -9.98
N SER A 104 59.46 -18.97 -10.98
CA SER A 104 60.35 -20.13 -10.80
C SER A 104 61.75 -19.72 -10.32
N ARG A 105 62.51 -20.66 -9.74
CA ARG A 105 63.71 -20.44 -8.91
C ARG A 105 64.91 -19.72 -9.55
N ASN A 106 64.91 -19.35 -10.83
CA ASN A 106 66.13 -18.95 -11.54
C ASN A 106 66.32 -17.47 -11.87
N ASN A 107 65.43 -16.54 -11.50
CA ASN A 107 65.68 -15.11 -11.75
C ASN A 107 65.49 -14.27 -10.49
N ILE A 108 66.48 -14.35 -9.59
CA ILE A 108 66.78 -13.26 -8.66
C ILE A 108 68.07 -12.63 -9.17
N THR A 109 67.96 -11.58 -9.98
CA THR A 109 68.94 -10.49 -10.04
C THR A 109 68.33 -9.28 -10.72
N ASP A 110 68.75 -8.14 -10.21
CA ASP A 110 68.25 -6.80 -10.44
C ASP A 110 68.66 -6.22 -11.82
N LEU A 111 68.02 -5.09 -12.17
CA LEU A 111 68.45 -4.02 -13.11
C LEU A 111 68.03 -4.07 -14.60
N ARG A 112 67.18 -3.08 -14.92
CA ARG A 112 67.28 -1.99 -15.93
C ARG A 112 67.75 -2.29 -17.37
N SER A 113 67.18 -1.50 -18.30
CA SER A 113 67.51 -1.30 -19.73
C SER A 113 67.05 -2.42 -20.67
N ILE A 114 66.78 -2.26 -21.97
CA ILE A 114 66.52 -1.18 -22.93
C ILE A 114 65.92 -1.90 -24.18
N GLU A 115 65.09 -1.20 -24.95
CA GLU A 115 64.79 -1.34 -26.40
C GLU A 115 64.10 -2.55 -27.06
N GLU A 116 63.49 -2.16 -28.19
CA GLU A 116 62.73 -2.84 -29.23
C GLU A 116 63.41 -4.07 -29.85
N SER A 117 62.61 -5.04 -30.31
CA SER A 117 62.66 -5.52 -31.70
C SER A 117 61.69 -6.68 -31.98
N SER A 118 61.25 -6.68 -33.23
CA SER A 118 60.40 -7.61 -33.98
C SER A 118 60.94 -9.04 -34.13
N SER A 119 60.06 -10.04 -34.25
CA SER A 119 59.76 -10.75 -35.52
C SER A 119 59.10 -12.12 -35.29
N ASP A 120 57.99 -12.32 -36.01
CA ASP A 120 57.39 -13.53 -36.59
C ASP A 120 57.88 -14.94 -36.18
N ASP A 121 56.91 -15.75 -35.72
CA ASP A 121 56.50 -16.98 -36.44
C ASP A 121 55.20 -17.55 -35.82
N ALA A 122 54.05 -17.16 -36.37
CA ALA A 122 52.73 -17.66 -35.94
C ALA A 122 51.77 -17.86 -37.12
N ALA A 123 52.12 -18.76 -38.05
CA ALA A 123 51.25 -19.09 -39.19
C ALA A 123 50.68 -20.53 -39.19
N ALA A 124 51.11 -21.43 -38.31
CA ALA A 124 50.71 -22.85 -38.40
C ALA A 124 49.60 -23.27 -37.42
N ILE A 125 49.35 -22.53 -36.33
CA ILE A 125 48.48 -22.99 -35.22
C ILE A 125 47.05 -22.42 -35.30
N THR A 126 46.87 -21.29 -35.97
CA THR A 126 45.57 -20.58 -36.04
C THR A 126 44.57 -21.23 -37.01
N VAL A 127 45.04 -21.89 -38.07
CA VAL A 127 44.16 -22.51 -39.07
C VAL A 127 43.50 -23.80 -38.55
N THR A 128 44.22 -24.58 -37.74
CA THR A 128 43.73 -25.86 -37.21
C THR A 128 42.64 -25.69 -36.14
N LEU A 129 42.72 -24.61 -35.34
CA LEU A 129 41.72 -24.28 -34.32
C LEU A 129 40.42 -23.73 -34.93
N LEU A 130 40.50 -23.01 -36.04
CA LEU A 130 39.33 -22.47 -36.74
C LEU A 130 38.47 -23.57 -37.39
N ILE A 131 39.08 -24.62 -37.93
CA ILE A 131 38.36 -25.76 -38.53
C ILE A 131 37.62 -26.57 -37.46
N LEU A 132 38.22 -26.76 -36.28
CA LEU A 132 37.60 -27.45 -35.15
C LEU A 132 36.40 -26.67 -34.54
N LEU A 133 36.47 -25.34 -34.50
CA LEU A 133 35.36 -24.48 -34.06
C LEU A 133 34.19 -24.48 -35.06
N LEU A 134 34.47 -24.52 -36.36
CA LEU A 134 33.41 -24.58 -37.38
C LEU A 134 32.69 -25.94 -37.39
N LEU A 135 33.40 -27.04 -37.16
CA LEU A 135 32.80 -28.38 -37.07
C LEU A 135 31.90 -28.52 -35.83
N THR A 136 32.33 -28.02 -34.67
CA THR A 136 31.52 -28.08 -33.43
C THR A 136 30.29 -27.16 -33.45
N GLY A 137 30.39 -26.00 -34.12
CA GLY A 137 29.25 -25.10 -34.34
C GLY A 137 28.17 -25.70 -35.24
N SER A 138 28.56 -26.45 -36.27
CA SER A 138 27.62 -27.06 -37.22
C SER A 138 26.76 -28.17 -36.58
N VAL A 139 27.36 -29.00 -35.71
CA VAL A 139 26.64 -30.07 -34.99
C VAL A 139 25.65 -29.48 -33.98
N SER A 140 26.05 -28.41 -33.28
CA SER A 140 25.19 -27.72 -32.31
C SER A 140 23.97 -27.07 -32.97
N LEU A 141 24.14 -26.52 -34.18
CA LEU A 141 23.04 -25.93 -34.95
C LEU A 141 22.05 -26.99 -35.47
N VAL A 142 22.53 -28.17 -35.86
CA VAL A 142 21.68 -29.29 -36.29
C VAL A 142 20.85 -29.83 -35.11
N LEU A 143 21.45 -29.99 -33.93
CA LEU A 143 20.74 -30.42 -32.72
C LEU A 143 19.72 -29.37 -32.25
N TYR A 144 20.05 -28.08 -32.37
CA TYR A 144 19.12 -26.99 -32.07
C TYR A 144 17.92 -26.98 -33.04
N ARG A 145 18.15 -27.16 -34.34
CA ARG A 145 17.07 -27.24 -35.34
C ARG A 145 16.17 -28.46 -35.14
N LYS A 146 16.73 -29.62 -34.78
CA LYS A 146 15.95 -30.83 -34.44
C LYS A 146 15.05 -30.63 -33.22
N LYS A 147 15.50 -29.84 -32.23
CA LYS A 147 14.73 -29.53 -31.00
C LYS A 147 13.69 -28.43 -31.17
N CYS A 148 13.85 -27.56 -32.19
CA CYS A 148 12.87 -26.53 -32.53
C CYS A 148 11.72 -27.09 -33.38
N GLN A 149 12.00 -28.06 -34.26
CA GLN A 149 10.96 -28.73 -35.06
C GLN A 149 10.01 -29.62 -34.24
N SER A 150 10.46 -30.18 -33.11
CA SER A 150 9.58 -30.96 -32.22
C SER A 150 8.63 -30.11 -31.36
N ARG A 151 8.79 -28.77 -31.35
CA ARG A 151 7.94 -27.85 -30.57
C ARG A 151 6.85 -27.15 -31.38
N GLN A 152 6.87 -27.25 -32.71
CA GLN A 152 5.89 -26.59 -33.60
C GLN A 152 4.74 -27.50 -34.06
N GLN A 153 4.63 -28.73 -33.53
CA GLN A 153 3.59 -29.69 -33.94
C GLN A 153 2.52 -29.95 -32.85
N GLU A 154 2.52 -29.18 -31.76
CA GLU A 154 1.57 -29.36 -30.64
C GLU A 154 0.65 -28.14 -30.40
N GLU A 155 0.66 -27.16 -31.30
CA GLU A 155 -0.30 -26.05 -31.29
C GLU A 155 -0.87 -25.87 -32.70
N LEU A 156 -1.95 -26.59 -33.04
CA LEU A 156 -3.02 -26.12 -33.92
C LEU A 156 -4.16 -27.17 -34.03
N LEU A 157 -5.40 -26.73 -33.76
CA LEU A 157 -6.74 -27.31 -34.08
C LEU A 157 -7.48 -28.08 -32.94
N PRO A 158 -8.83 -28.23 -32.99
CA PRO A 158 -9.80 -27.30 -32.41
C PRO A 158 -10.77 -27.98 -31.40
N VAL A 159 -11.58 -27.16 -30.72
CA VAL A 159 -12.57 -27.54 -29.69
C VAL A 159 -13.77 -28.31 -30.25
N THR A 160 -14.14 -29.43 -29.60
CA THR A 160 -15.53 -29.95 -29.51
C THR A 160 -15.79 -30.63 -28.15
N PRO A 161 -17.06 -30.72 -27.68
CA PRO A 161 -17.42 -30.83 -26.25
C PRO A 161 -17.79 -32.24 -25.75
N GLY A 162 -17.66 -32.44 -24.43
CA GLY A 162 -18.02 -33.64 -23.65
C GLY A 162 -16.77 -34.25 -22.99
N THR A 163 -16.70 -34.63 -21.72
CA THR A 163 -17.70 -35.02 -20.72
C THR A 163 -17.13 -34.74 -19.32
N GLU A 164 -18.02 -34.60 -18.34
CA GLU A 164 -17.73 -34.42 -16.92
C GLU A 164 -16.84 -35.53 -16.36
N ASP A 165 -15.82 -35.15 -15.58
CA ASP A 165 -15.27 -35.99 -14.51
C ASP A 165 -14.97 -35.10 -13.30
N THR A 166 -15.85 -35.25 -12.32
CA THR A 166 -15.77 -34.80 -10.94
C THR A 166 -14.64 -35.51 -10.21
N GLU A 167 -13.80 -34.79 -9.44
CA GLU A 167 -13.26 -35.28 -8.15
C GLU A 167 -12.42 -34.18 -7.45
N ASN A 168 -13.02 -33.59 -6.41
CA ASN A 168 -12.44 -33.38 -5.06
C ASN A 168 -13.37 -32.49 -4.23
N GLU A 169 -14.57 -33.01 -3.93
CA GLU A 169 -15.40 -32.58 -2.81
C GLU A 169 -15.02 -33.42 -1.58
N ALA A 170 -14.57 -32.76 -0.51
CA ALA A 170 -14.32 -33.41 0.77
C ALA A 170 -15.53 -33.23 1.70
N SER A 171 -16.30 -34.31 1.79
CA SER A 171 -17.08 -34.84 2.93
C SER A 171 -18.04 -33.93 3.71
N TYR A 172 -19.30 -33.94 3.27
CA TYR A 172 -20.48 -33.69 4.10
C TYR A 172 -20.98 -35.04 4.64
N TYR A 173 -21.04 -35.24 5.96
CA TYR A 173 -21.72 -36.41 6.53
C TYR A 173 -23.23 -36.13 6.57
N GLU A 174 -23.98 -36.75 5.65
CA GLU A 174 -25.43 -36.86 5.73
C GLU A 174 -25.81 -37.84 6.84
N MET A 175 -26.65 -37.40 7.78
CA MET A 175 -27.33 -38.28 8.73
C MET A 175 -28.82 -38.33 8.31
N GLN A 176 -29.22 -39.45 7.70
CA GLN A 176 -30.61 -39.73 7.33
C GLN A 176 -31.43 -40.08 8.59
N PRO A 177 -32.63 -39.50 8.81
CA PRO A 177 -33.56 -40.00 9.82
C PRO A 177 -34.48 -41.06 9.22
N THR A 178 -34.53 -42.23 9.85
CA THR A 178 -35.52 -43.28 9.59
C THR A 178 -36.87 -42.86 10.16
N TYR A 179 -37.87 -42.77 9.29
CA TYR A 179 -39.27 -42.62 9.68
C TYR A 179 -39.81 -43.94 10.24
N THR A 180 -40.34 -43.91 11.46
CA THR A 180 -41.35 -44.87 11.90
C THR A 180 -42.64 -44.13 12.23
N SER A 181 -43.66 -44.44 11.44
CA SER A 181 -45.05 -44.09 11.65
C SER A 181 -45.57 -44.68 12.95
N ASN A 182 -46.27 -43.88 13.75
CA ASN A 182 -47.44 -44.35 14.49
C ASN A 182 -48.38 -43.17 14.81
N LEU A 183 -49.61 -43.28 14.32
CA LEU A 183 -50.75 -42.49 14.76
C LEU A 183 -51.09 -42.87 16.22
N GLY A 184 -51.47 -41.88 17.02
CA GLY A 184 -52.02 -42.08 18.35
C GLY A 184 -52.47 -40.79 19.03
N GLU A 185 -53.77 -40.52 18.93
CA GLU A 185 -54.65 -39.85 19.90
C GLU A 185 -54.31 -38.47 20.50
N PHE A 186 -55.27 -37.57 20.28
CA PHE A 186 -55.44 -36.29 20.96
C PHE A 186 -55.78 -36.47 22.45
N THR A 187 -55.06 -35.77 23.32
CA THR A 187 -55.55 -35.44 24.67
C THR A 187 -55.25 -33.98 24.97
N ILE A 188 -56.33 -33.20 25.21
CA ILE A 188 -56.27 -31.83 25.70
C ILE A 188 -55.85 -31.88 27.18
N ILE A 189 -54.75 -31.20 27.53
CA ILE A 189 -54.33 -30.99 28.91
C ILE A 189 -54.02 -29.50 29.09
N ASN A 190 -54.91 -28.80 29.80
CA ASN A 190 -54.64 -27.49 30.41
C ASN A 190 -53.81 -27.74 31.68
N ILE A 191 -52.54 -27.35 31.71
CA ILE A 191 -51.76 -27.25 32.95
C ILE A 191 -51.02 -25.92 32.96
N THR A 192 -51.60 -24.96 33.69
CA THR A 192 -50.88 -23.91 34.39
C THR A 192 -49.96 -24.55 35.43
N ASP A 193 -48.74 -24.01 35.56
CA ASP A 193 -47.68 -24.42 36.51
C ASP A 193 -46.95 -25.74 36.25
N ILE A 194 -45.94 -25.69 35.37
CA ILE A 194 -44.76 -26.55 35.46
C ILE A 194 -43.50 -25.70 35.29
N ARG A 195 -42.80 -25.45 36.41
CA ARG A 195 -41.41 -24.97 36.42
C ARG A 195 -40.53 -26.02 35.72
N PRO A 196 -39.62 -25.65 34.79
CA PRO A 196 -38.67 -26.60 34.26
C PRO A 196 -37.71 -27.03 35.36
N SER A 197 -37.77 -28.32 35.70
CA SER A 197 -36.81 -29.05 36.49
C SER A 197 -35.43 -28.95 35.84
N ARG A 198 -34.46 -28.48 36.63
CA ARG A 198 -33.02 -28.51 36.35
C ARG A 198 -32.58 -29.94 36.05
N THR A 199 -32.44 -30.28 34.78
CA THR A 199 -31.61 -31.42 34.35
C THR A 199 -30.15 -30.98 34.39
N LYS A 200 -29.39 -31.62 35.28
CA LYS A 200 -27.92 -31.52 35.35
C LYS A 200 -27.33 -32.22 34.11
N ALA A 201 -26.90 -31.45 33.11
CA ALA A 201 -25.70 -31.66 32.26
C ALA A 201 -25.81 -30.82 30.96
N HIS A 202 -25.64 -29.50 31.06
CA HIS A 202 -25.19 -28.60 29.98
C HIS A 202 -25.10 -27.18 30.56
N SER A 203 -24.11 -26.91 31.41
CA SER A 203 -23.90 -25.55 31.94
C SER A 203 -22.47 -25.33 32.43
N ASP A 204 -21.53 -25.29 31.51
CA ASP A 204 -20.59 -24.16 31.54
C ASP A 204 -21.20 -23.12 30.61
N ALA A 205 -22.05 -22.26 31.17
CA ALA A 205 -22.63 -21.16 30.42
C ALA A 205 -21.48 -20.27 29.94
N VAL A 206 -21.25 -20.23 28.63
CA VAL A 206 -20.27 -19.32 28.02
C VAL A 206 -20.81 -17.90 28.20
N ASN A 207 -20.60 -17.32 29.38
CA ASN A 207 -20.98 -15.95 29.69
C ASN A 207 -19.96 -15.03 29.02
N THR A 208 -20.30 -14.57 27.82
CA THR A 208 -19.56 -13.62 26.99
C THR A 208 -19.87 -12.13 27.18
N PRO A 209 -20.91 -11.67 27.91
CA PRO A 209 -21.05 -10.26 28.25
C PRO A 209 -19.81 -9.75 28.96
N MET A 210 -19.32 -8.61 28.49
CA MET A 210 -18.13 -8.00 29.02
C MET A 210 -18.18 -6.48 28.97
N THR A 211 -17.45 -5.83 29.87
CA THR A 211 -17.35 -4.36 29.88
C THR A 211 -16.31 -3.87 28.88
N MET A 212 -16.39 -2.59 28.52
CA MET A 212 -15.36 -1.95 27.68
C MET A 212 -13.95 -2.04 28.28
N GLN A 213 -13.82 -1.99 29.62
CA GLN A 213 -12.54 -2.12 30.30
C GLN A 213 -11.93 -3.53 30.17
N GLN A 214 -12.78 -4.55 30.05
CA GLN A 214 -12.35 -5.94 29.90
C GLN A 214 -11.97 -6.28 28.45
N LEU A 215 -12.29 -5.41 27.48
CA LEU A 215 -12.12 -5.68 26.05
C LEU A 215 -10.68 -6.01 25.66
N GLU A 216 -9.72 -5.22 26.13
CA GLU A 216 -8.29 -5.46 25.86
C GLU A 216 -7.86 -6.83 26.39
N SER A 217 -8.12 -7.10 27.67
CA SER A 217 -7.79 -8.38 28.30
C SER A 217 -8.46 -9.56 27.61
N TYR A 218 -9.68 -9.41 27.11
CA TYR A 218 -10.41 -10.48 26.42
C TYR A 218 -9.82 -10.78 25.05
N VAL A 219 -9.60 -9.76 24.22
CA VAL A 219 -9.06 -9.96 22.86
C VAL A 219 -7.60 -10.43 22.91
N THR A 220 -6.85 -10.09 23.96
CA THR A 220 -5.48 -10.59 24.19
C THR A 220 -5.43 -11.99 24.81
N SER A 221 -6.34 -12.33 25.74
CA SER A 221 -6.33 -13.63 26.44
C SER A 221 -6.98 -14.77 25.66
N TYR A 222 -7.96 -14.48 24.80
CA TYR A 222 -8.54 -15.49 23.93
C TYR A 222 -7.64 -15.71 22.72
N ASN A 223 -6.91 -16.83 22.73
CA ASN A 223 -6.22 -17.29 21.54
C ASN A 223 -7.23 -17.63 20.42
N ARG A 224 -6.73 -17.66 19.19
CA ARG A 224 -7.52 -17.92 17.98
C ARG A 224 -8.37 -19.19 18.10
N ASP A 225 -7.83 -20.25 18.71
CA ASP A 225 -8.51 -21.54 18.87
C ASP A 225 -9.74 -21.47 19.78
N ASN A 226 -9.68 -20.70 20.87
CA ASN A 226 -10.82 -20.49 21.75
C ASN A 226 -11.96 -19.77 21.03
N LEU A 227 -11.65 -18.74 20.23
CA LEU A 227 -12.66 -18.03 19.42
C LEU A 227 -13.26 -18.93 18.35
N ILE A 228 -12.45 -19.79 17.71
CA ILE A 228 -12.93 -20.80 16.76
C ILE A 228 -13.85 -21.81 17.46
N SER A 229 -13.49 -22.29 18.64
CA SER A 229 -14.30 -23.22 19.45
C SER A 229 -15.64 -22.59 19.83
N GLN A 230 -15.60 -21.34 20.30
CA GLN A 230 -16.80 -20.56 20.60
C GLN A 230 -17.67 -20.37 19.35
N PHE A 231 -17.09 -20.07 18.18
CA PHE A 231 -17.86 -19.95 16.95
C PHE A 231 -18.56 -21.25 16.56
N LYS A 232 -17.89 -22.40 16.74
CA LYS A 232 -18.44 -23.73 16.44
C LYS A 232 -19.66 -24.09 17.31
N SER A 233 -19.78 -23.52 18.51
CA SER A 233 -20.93 -23.76 19.38
C SER A 233 -22.15 -22.89 19.02
N ILE A 234 -21.98 -21.82 18.24
CA ILE A 234 -23.08 -21.00 17.74
C ILE A 234 -23.89 -21.81 16.73
N GLN A 235 -25.16 -22.06 17.04
CA GLN A 235 -26.09 -22.77 16.15
C GLN A 235 -27.00 -21.80 15.39
N ASN A 236 -27.59 -22.28 14.30
CA ASN A 236 -28.73 -21.59 13.66
C ASN A 236 -30.00 -21.81 14.50
N SER A 237 -31.03 -20.99 14.28
CA SER A 237 -32.34 -21.22 14.89
C SER A 237 -32.89 -22.60 14.53
N ALA A 238 -33.22 -23.41 15.54
CA ALA A 238 -33.80 -24.73 15.38
C ALA A 238 -35.30 -24.71 15.07
N THR A 239 -35.99 -23.60 15.35
CA THR A 239 -37.45 -23.47 15.22
C THR A 239 -37.89 -22.64 14.02
N ALA A 240 -36.96 -21.89 13.39
CA ALA A 240 -37.27 -21.04 12.26
C ALA A 240 -37.46 -21.85 10.97
N THR A 241 -38.55 -21.59 10.25
CA THR A 241 -38.89 -22.26 8.98
C THR A 241 -38.45 -21.44 7.78
N THR A 242 -38.29 -22.07 6.61
CA THR A 242 -37.91 -21.41 5.35
C THR A 242 -38.83 -21.79 4.18
N TYR A 243 -40.06 -22.19 4.48
CA TYR A 243 -40.99 -22.80 3.54
C TYR A 243 -41.31 -21.88 2.35
N VAL A 244 -41.46 -20.57 2.59
CA VAL A 244 -41.78 -19.61 1.51
C VAL A 244 -40.61 -19.51 0.53
N GLY A 245 -39.39 -19.39 1.04
CA GLY A 245 -38.19 -19.29 0.21
C GLY A 245 -37.83 -20.58 -0.52
N GLN A 246 -38.15 -21.74 0.08
CA GLN A 246 -37.91 -23.06 -0.50
C GLN A 246 -39.04 -23.54 -1.43
N SER A 247 -40.15 -22.82 -1.52
CA SER A 247 -41.25 -23.17 -2.42
C SER A 247 -40.79 -23.20 -3.89
N GLY A 248 -41.40 -24.08 -4.69
CA GLY A 248 -41.02 -24.31 -6.09
C GLY A 248 -40.82 -23.03 -6.91
N PRO A 249 -41.78 -22.07 -6.91
CA PRO A 249 -41.64 -20.81 -7.64
C PRO A 249 -40.54 -19.87 -7.13
N ASN A 250 -40.14 -19.99 -5.86
CA ASN A 250 -39.18 -19.08 -5.22
C ASN A 250 -37.76 -19.63 -5.17
N LYS A 251 -37.54 -20.94 -5.40
CA LYS A 251 -36.19 -21.54 -5.43
C LYS A 251 -35.23 -20.81 -6.38
N SER A 252 -35.70 -20.46 -7.57
CA SER A 252 -34.91 -19.75 -8.59
C SER A 252 -34.63 -18.27 -8.23
N ARG A 253 -35.26 -17.74 -7.18
CA ARG A 253 -35.03 -16.40 -6.66
C ARG A 253 -33.93 -16.37 -5.60
N ASN A 254 -33.43 -17.53 -5.16
CA ASN A 254 -32.34 -17.66 -4.22
C ASN A 254 -31.03 -17.85 -4.97
N ARG A 255 -30.01 -17.04 -4.65
CA ARG A 255 -28.66 -17.22 -5.20
C ARG A 255 -28.02 -18.54 -4.76
N TYR A 256 -28.33 -18.97 -3.54
CA TYR A 256 -27.85 -20.23 -2.96
C TYR A 256 -29.03 -20.99 -2.36
N THR A 257 -29.17 -22.27 -2.74
CA THR A 257 -30.30 -23.11 -2.33
C THR A 257 -30.34 -23.34 -0.81
N ASN A 258 -29.19 -23.36 -0.16
CA ASN A 258 -29.03 -23.54 1.28
C ASN A 258 -29.12 -22.24 2.08
N ILE A 259 -29.34 -21.08 1.44
CA ILE A 259 -29.44 -19.79 2.13
C ILE A 259 -30.77 -19.13 1.76
N CYS A 260 -31.77 -19.35 2.60
CA CYS A 260 -33.11 -18.79 2.46
C CYS A 260 -33.43 -17.88 3.65
N ALA A 261 -34.22 -16.83 3.41
CA ALA A 261 -34.82 -16.05 4.49
C ALA A 261 -35.76 -16.92 5.32
N TYR A 262 -35.71 -16.77 6.65
CA TYR A 262 -36.69 -17.40 7.54
C TYR A 262 -38.08 -16.78 7.35
N ASP A 263 -39.13 -17.59 7.49
CA ASP A 263 -40.50 -17.17 7.20
C ASP A 263 -40.98 -16.07 8.16
N HIS A 264 -40.55 -16.09 9.44
CA HIS A 264 -40.96 -15.12 10.46
C HIS A 264 -40.29 -13.75 10.33
N SER A 265 -39.12 -13.70 9.69
CA SER A 265 -38.31 -12.48 9.57
C SER A 265 -38.15 -11.99 8.14
N ARG A 266 -38.65 -12.72 7.13
CA ARG A 266 -38.53 -12.32 5.73
C ARG A 266 -39.14 -10.94 5.47
N VAL A 267 -38.62 -10.25 4.48
CA VAL A 267 -39.24 -9.02 3.95
C VAL A 267 -40.27 -9.41 2.89
N PRO A 268 -41.58 -9.25 3.14
CA PRO A 268 -42.59 -9.46 2.11
C PRO A 268 -42.65 -8.25 1.18
N LEU A 269 -42.77 -8.50 -0.11
CA LEU A 269 -43.08 -7.47 -1.09
C LEU A 269 -44.59 -7.38 -1.32
N GLN A 270 -45.11 -6.18 -1.57
CA GLN A 270 -46.54 -5.98 -1.79
C GLN A 270 -47.02 -6.70 -3.05
N VAL A 271 -48.14 -7.41 -2.95
CA VAL A 271 -48.82 -8.05 -4.08
C VAL A 271 -50.15 -7.34 -4.28
N THR A 272 -50.38 -6.84 -5.50
CA THR A 272 -51.68 -6.24 -5.89
C THR A 272 -52.48 -7.23 -6.74
N ALA A 273 -53.81 -7.10 -6.74
CA ALA A 273 -54.70 -8.01 -7.49
C ALA A 273 -54.38 -8.07 -9.00
N ASP A 274 -53.79 -7.00 -9.54
CA ASP A 274 -53.45 -6.87 -10.96
C ASP A 274 -52.03 -7.38 -11.31
N THR A 275 -51.25 -7.82 -10.32
CA THR A 275 -49.83 -8.20 -10.52
C THR A 275 -49.60 -9.69 -10.36
N THR A 276 -48.98 -10.33 -11.37
CA THR A 276 -48.42 -11.69 -11.28
C THR A 276 -47.09 -11.75 -10.52
N GLN A 277 -46.76 -10.71 -9.75
CA GLN A 277 -45.47 -10.55 -9.07
C GLN A 277 -45.47 -11.29 -7.74
N SER A 278 -44.35 -11.96 -7.43
CA SER A 278 -44.17 -12.70 -6.18
C SER A 278 -44.07 -11.74 -4.98
N ASP A 279 -44.54 -12.18 -3.81
CA ASP A 279 -44.31 -11.50 -2.53
C ASP A 279 -42.89 -11.76 -1.97
N TYR A 280 -42.12 -12.63 -2.62
CA TYR A 280 -40.87 -13.14 -2.11
C TYR A 280 -39.65 -12.41 -2.68
N ILE A 281 -38.82 -11.95 -1.75
CA ILE A 281 -37.42 -11.62 -1.95
C ILE A 281 -36.59 -12.27 -0.86
N ASN A 282 -35.37 -12.73 -1.18
CA ASN A 282 -34.47 -13.31 -0.19
C ASN A 282 -33.77 -12.19 0.62
N ALA A 283 -34.53 -11.65 1.56
CA ALA A 283 -34.11 -10.66 2.53
C ALA A 283 -34.84 -10.89 3.87
N SER A 284 -34.20 -10.51 4.97
CA SER A 284 -34.73 -10.64 6.33
C SER A 284 -34.61 -9.31 7.08
N TYR A 285 -35.61 -8.96 7.86
CA TYR A 285 -35.49 -7.95 8.92
C TYR A 285 -34.56 -8.49 10.00
N ILE A 286 -33.62 -7.65 10.45
CA ILE A 286 -32.61 -8.00 11.44
C ILE A 286 -32.71 -7.02 12.60
N LYS A 287 -32.72 -7.56 13.82
CA LYS A 287 -32.70 -6.77 15.05
C LYS A 287 -31.32 -6.18 15.34
N GLY A 288 -31.34 -4.97 15.87
CA GLY A 288 -30.16 -4.30 16.40
C GLY A 288 -29.91 -4.63 17.86
N CYS A 289 -29.15 -3.75 18.53
CA CYS A 289 -28.76 -3.89 19.94
C CYS A 289 -29.96 -3.94 20.90
N GLY A 290 -31.03 -3.20 20.63
CA GLY A 290 -32.20 -3.07 21.51
C GLY A 290 -33.35 -4.02 21.19
N ASP A 291 -33.10 -5.14 20.50
CA ASP A 291 -34.08 -6.10 19.99
C ASP A 291 -35.16 -5.49 19.05
N LYS A 292 -34.98 -4.24 18.63
CA LYS A 292 -35.76 -3.58 17.58
C LYS A 292 -35.18 -3.91 16.22
N ILE A 293 -36.05 -4.04 15.21
CA ILE A 293 -35.62 -4.16 13.82
C ILE A 293 -34.89 -2.88 13.44
N GLU A 294 -33.61 -3.01 13.09
CA GLU A 294 -32.75 -1.88 12.73
C GLU A 294 -32.16 -2.02 11.32
N TYR A 295 -32.17 -3.22 10.73
CA TYR A 295 -31.59 -3.47 9.41
C TYR A 295 -32.46 -4.40 8.56
N ILE A 296 -32.19 -4.37 7.25
CA ILE A 296 -32.59 -5.44 6.32
C ILE A 296 -31.31 -6.11 5.82
N SER A 297 -31.18 -7.42 6.05
CA SER A 297 -30.12 -8.22 5.43
C SER A 297 -30.65 -8.89 4.16
N ALA A 298 -30.01 -8.64 3.02
CA ALA A 298 -30.45 -9.15 1.73
C ALA A 298 -29.34 -9.92 1.00
N GLN A 299 -29.72 -10.85 0.12
CA GLN A 299 -28.77 -11.37 -0.88
C GLN A 299 -28.43 -10.29 -1.90
N GLY A 300 -27.26 -10.39 -2.54
CA GLY A 300 -26.95 -9.60 -3.73
C GLY A 300 -27.90 -10.01 -4.88
N PRO A 301 -28.65 -9.08 -5.48
CA PRO A 301 -29.68 -9.41 -6.47
C PRO A 301 -29.12 -10.26 -7.61
N LEU A 302 -29.96 -11.14 -8.16
CA LEU A 302 -29.75 -11.86 -9.41
C LEU A 302 -30.25 -11.01 -10.58
N ALA A 303 -29.82 -11.34 -11.81
CA ALA A 303 -30.43 -10.77 -13.02
C ALA A 303 -31.96 -10.92 -13.04
N THR A 304 -32.48 -12.03 -12.51
CA THR A 304 -33.92 -12.30 -12.42
C THR A 304 -34.63 -11.61 -11.25
N THR A 305 -33.89 -11.11 -10.24
CA THR A 305 -34.47 -10.51 -9.03
C THR A 305 -34.06 -9.06 -8.80
N VAL A 306 -33.32 -8.44 -9.72
CA VAL A 306 -32.85 -7.05 -9.57
C VAL A 306 -34.01 -6.05 -9.52
N ASN A 307 -35.09 -6.31 -10.28
CA ASN A 307 -36.30 -5.50 -10.24
C ASN A 307 -37.01 -5.60 -8.88
N ASP A 308 -37.07 -6.81 -8.31
CA ASP A 308 -37.64 -7.02 -6.98
C ASP A 308 -36.78 -6.36 -5.88
N PHE A 309 -35.46 -6.32 -6.05
CA PHE A 309 -34.57 -5.61 -5.14
C PHE A 309 -34.83 -4.10 -5.16
N ILE A 310 -34.92 -3.46 -6.34
CA ILE A 310 -35.28 -2.04 -6.44
C ILE A 310 -36.69 -1.78 -5.89
N ARG A 311 -37.63 -2.68 -6.14
CA ARG A 311 -38.97 -2.63 -5.57
C ARG A 311 -38.94 -2.69 -4.04
N MET A 312 -38.12 -3.56 -3.45
CA MET A 312 -37.90 -3.62 -2.00
C MET A 312 -37.37 -2.29 -1.45
N LEU A 313 -36.34 -1.70 -2.10
CA LEU A 313 -35.79 -0.40 -1.68
C LEU A 313 -36.88 0.68 -1.67
N TRP A 314 -37.76 0.65 -2.67
CA TRP A 314 -38.89 1.55 -2.74
C TRP A 314 -39.94 1.27 -1.66
N GLU A 315 -40.46 0.05 -1.55
CA GLU A 315 -41.53 -0.26 -0.59
C GLU A 315 -41.09 -0.03 0.86
N GLN A 316 -39.84 -0.32 1.18
CA GLN A 316 -39.23 -0.15 2.51
C GLN A 316 -38.69 1.27 2.76
N LYS A 317 -38.88 2.20 1.80
CA LYS A 317 -38.42 3.60 1.88
C LYS A 317 -36.93 3.72 2.24
N VAL A 318 -36.10 2.83 1.69
CA VAL A 318 -34.68 2.72 2.02
C VAL A 318 -33.94 3.97 1.56
N GLU A 319 -33.22 4.60 2.48
CA GLU A 319 -32.34 5.75 2.21
C GLU A 319 -30.88 5.30 2.07
N VAL A 320 -30.49 4.18 2.71
CA VAL A 320 -29.10 3.72 2.79
C VAL A 320 -28.96 2.25 2.40
N VAL A 321 -28.02 1.97 1.49
CA VAL A 321 -27.63 0.60 1.13
C VAL A 321 -26.15 0.40 1.43
N VAL A 322 -25.80 -0.65 2.16
CA VAL A 322 -24.42 -1.07 2.45
C VAL A 322 -24.12 -2.34 1.66
N MET A 323 -23.24 -2.23 0.66
CA MET A 323 -22.82 -3.31 -0.24
C MET A 323 -21.40 -3.76 0.11
N LEU A 324 -21.22 -5.01 0.51
CA LEU A 324 -19.94 -5.55 1.01
C LEU A 324 -19.26 -6.50 0.02
N THR A 325 -19.49 -6.31 -1.28
CA THR A 325 -18.95 -7.19 -2.34
C THR A 325 -18.73 -6.41 -3.64
N LYS A 326 -17.82 -6.91 -4.48
CA LYS A 326 -17.73 -6.49 -5.88
C LYS A 326 -18.82 -7.20 -6.69
N LEU A 327 -19.12 -6.70 -7.89
CA LEU A 327 -20.07 -7.36 -8.80
C LEU A 327 -19.55 -8.74 -9.23
N VAL A 328 -18.25 -8.83 -9.51
CA VAL A 328 -17.56 -10.04 -9.95
C VAL A 328 -16.33 -10.26 -9.09
N GLU A 329 -16.13 -11.49 -8.62
CA GLU A 329 -14.96 -11.92 -7.86
C GLU A 329 -14.48 -13.26 -8.46
N HIS A 330 -13.20 -13.37 -8.83
CA HIS A 330 -12.62 -14.53 -9.53
C HIS A 330 -13.46 -15.04 -10.72
N ALA A 331 -13.88 -14.11 -11.58
CA ALA A 331 -14.75 -14.39 -12.74
C ALA A 331 -16.14 -14.98 -12.40
N ARG A 332 -16.56 -14.94 -11.14
CA ARG A 332 -17.92 -15.35 -10.70
C ARG A 332 -18.75 -14.14 -10.32
N PHE A 333 -19.98 -14.08 -10.83
CA PHE A 333 -20.95 -13.05 -10.47
C PHE A 333 -21.41 -13.22 -9.01
N ARG A 334 -21.17 -12.19 -8.20
CA ARG A 334 -21.57 -12.13 -6.78
C ARG A 334 -22.82 -11.28 -6.57
N CYS A 335 -23.03 -10.28 -7.41
CA CYS A 335 -24.16 -9.35 -7.31
C CYS A 335 -24.47 -8.77 -8.69
N GLU A 336 -25.75 -8.71 -9.05
CA GLU A 336 -26.20 -7.97 -10.22
C GLU A 336 -26.13 -6.47 -9.96
N LYS A 337 -25.77 -5.70 -10.99
CA LYS A 337 -25.70 -4.25 -10.86
C LYS A 337 -27.11 -3.66 -10.85
N TYR A 338 -27.45 -2.97 -9.76
CA TYR A 338 -28.77 -2.37 -9.53
C TYR A 338 -28.77 -0.83 -9.57
N TRP A 339 -27.76 -0.24 -10.20
CA TRP A 339 -27.64 1.22 -10.36
C TRP A 339 -27.22 1.57 -11.80
N SER A 340 -27.42 2.83 -12.19
CA SER A 340 -26.91 3.36 -13.45
C SER A 340 -25.51 3.96 -13.27
N ASP A 341 -24.62 3.82 -14.26
CA ASP A 341 -23.33 4.56 -14.28
C ASP A 341 -23.49 5.95 -14.93
N SER A 342 -24.47 6.11 -15.82
CA SER A 342 -24.73 7.37 -16.52
C SER A 342 -26.16 7.36 -17.09
N GLY A 343 -26.80 8.52 -17.12
CA GLY A 343 -28.19 8.63 -17.56
C GLY A 343 -29.16 7.86 -16.66
N GLU A 344 -30.21 7.32 -17.26
CA GLU A 344 -31.33 6.70 -16.56
C GLU A 344 -31.50 5.24 -17.00
N THR A 345 -31.62 4.33 -16.04
CA THR A 345 -31.83 2.89 -16.28
C THR A 345 -33.16 2.47 -15.68
N MET A 346 -33.94 1.69 -16.43
CA MET A 346 -35.21 1.13 -15.95
C MET A 346 -34.99 -0.21 -15.26
N PHE A 347 -35.51 -0.34 -14.04
CA PHE A 347 -35.62 -1.57 -13.27
C PHE A 347 -37.10 -1.85 -12.98
N GLY A 348 -37.75 -2.61 -13.86
CA GLY A 348 -39.21 -2.77 -13.83
C GLY A 348 -39.91 -1.42 -14.01
N ALA A 349 -40.75 -1.03 -13.04
CA ALA A 349 -41.48 0.24 -13.06
C ALA A 349 -40.69 1.45 -12.50
N PHE A 350 -39.41 1.24 -12.13
CA PHE A 350 -38.60 2.24 -11.45
C PHE A 350 -37.50 2.75 -12.38
N GLN A 351 -37.39 4.07 -12.48
CA GLN A 351 -36.31 4.74 -13.16
C GLN A 351 -35.22 5.07 -12.14
N VAL A 352 -33.99 4.61 -12.39
CA VAL A 352 -32.83 4.83 -11.52
C VAL A 352 -31.79 5.65 -12.26
N SER A 353 -31.40 6.79 -11.68
CA SER A 353 -30.39 7.69 -12.26
C SER A 353 -29.30 8.01 -11.25
N LEU A 354 -28.04 8.00 -11.67
CA LEU A 354 -26.92 8.43 -10.82
C LEU A 354 -26.99 9.94 -10.56
N VAL A 355 -26.85 10.35 -9.30
CA VAL A 355 -26.79 11.76 -8.89
C VAL A 355 -25.33 12.14 -8.61
N SER A 356 -24.62 11.31 -7.84
CA SER A 356 -23.21 11.49 -7.55
C SER A 356 -22.53 10.15 -7.30
N ALA A 357 -21.23 10.09 -7.59
CA ALA A 357 -20.37 8.97 -7.23
C ALA A 357 -19.02 9.49 -6.74
N GLN A 358 -18.57 8.99 -5.61
CA GLN A 358 -17.26 9.27 -5.02
C GLN A 358 -16.54 7.95 -4.79
N SER A 359 -15.44 7.75 -5.49
CA SER A 359 -14.60 6.56 -5.33
C SER A 359 -13.44 6.85 -4.41
N TYR A 360 -13.33 6.05 -3.35
CA TYR A 360 -12.22 5.98 -2.43
C TYR A 360 -11.43 4.70 -2.69
N THR A 361 -10.24 4.57 -2.10
CA THR A 361 -9.42 3.37 -2.28
C THR A 361 -10.15 2.10 -1.83
N ASP A 362 -10.78 2.13 -0.64
CA ASP A 362 -11.37 0.93 -0.04
C ASP A 362 -12.88 0.78 -0.26
N TYR A 363 -13.52 1.83 -0.75
CA TYR A 363 -14.98 1.85 -0.93
C TYR A 363 -15.43 2.92 -1.94
N THR A 364 -16.65 2.80 -2.42
CA THR A 364 -17.29 3.81 -3.28
C THR A 364 -18.63 4.23 -2.67
N ILE A 365 -18.95 5.51 -2.70
CA ILE A 365 -20.22 6.05 -2.26
C ILE A 365 -20.96 6.58 -3.48
N ARG A 366 -22.20 6.14 -3.68
CA ARG A 366 -23.07 6.60 -4.77
C ARG A 366 -24.36 7.13 -4.20
N THR A 367 -24.82 8.27 -4.70
CA THR A 367 -26.20 8.70 -4.51
C THR A 367 -26.92 8.48 -5.82
N PHE A 368 -27.99 7.70 -5.82
CA PHE A 368 -28.87 7.53 -6.96
C PHE A 368 -30.32 7.90 -6.61
N LYS A 369 -31.03 8.40 -7.61
CA LYS A 369 -32.44 8.80 -7.52
C LYS A 369 -33.29 7.66 -8.08
N LEU A 370 -34.19 7.13 -7.26
CA LEU A 370 -35.27 6.25 -7.66
C LEU A 370 -36.49 7.12 -7.98
N GLN A 371 -37.11 6.88 -9.13
CA GLN A 371 -38.34 7.56 -9.53
C GLN A 371 -39.38 6.54 -9.99
N LYS A 372 -40.60 6.68 -9.47
CA LYS A 372 -41.80 5.97 -9.93
C LYS A 372 -42.91 6.99 -10.11
N ASN A 373 -43.40 7.13 -11.35
CA ASN A 373 -44.33 8.20 -11.71
C ASN A 373 -43.74 9.58 -11.36
N ILE A 374 -44.40 10.33 -10.46
CA ILE A 374 -44.01 11.67 -10.01
C ILE A 374 -43.16 11.60 -8.73
N GLU A 375 -43.26 10.51 -7.97
CA GLU A 375 -42.54 10.38 -6.70
C GLU A 375 -41.06 10.08 -6.95
N ARG A 376 -40.19 10.76 -6.20
CA ARG A 376 -38.73 10.65 -6.29
C ARG A 376 -38.14 10.45 -4.91
N ARG A 377 -37.15 9.56 -4.82
CA ARG A 377 -36.42 9.26 -3.59
C ARG A 377 -34.93 9.13 -3.87
N HIS A 378 -34.12 9.54 -2.91
CA HIS A 378 -32.67 9.37 -2.99
C HIS A 378 -32.24 8.19 -2.14
N VAL A 379 -31.30 7.41 -2.68
CA VAL A 379 -30.67 6.29 -1.98
C VAL A 379 -29.17 6.50 -2.04
N VAL A 380 -28.52 6.41 -0.89
CA VAL A 380 -27.06 6.45 -0.76
C VAL A 380 -26.55 5.03 -0.60
N GLN A 381 -25.79 4.55 -1.58
CA GLN A 381 -25.11 3.26 -1.53
C GLN A 381 -23.65 3.46 -1.10
N PHE A 382 -23.27 2.75 -0.06
CA PHE A 382 -21.89 2.57 0.39
C PHE A 382 -21.41 1.18 -0.04
N GLN A 383 -20.49 1.12 -1.00
CA GLN A 383 -19.93 -0.13 -1.49
C GLN A 383 -18.49 -0.32 -0.98
N PHE A 384 -18.27 -1.25 -0.06
CA PHE A 384 -16.93 -1.64 0.39
C PHE A 384 -16.28 -2.61 -0.62
N THR A 385 -15.14 -2.22 -1.18
CA THR A 385 -14.47 -2.92 -2.29
C THR A 385 -13.20 -3.66 -1.87
N SER A 386 -12.70 -3.43 -0.66
CA SER A 386 -11.46 -4.06 -0.15
C SER A 386 -11.69 -5.35 0.64
N TRP A 387 -12.90 -5.92 0.65
CA TRP A 387 -13.13 -7.25 1.21
C TRP A 387 -12.79 -8.34 0.17
N PRO A 388 -11.82 -9.23 0.44
CA PRO A 388 -11.44 -10.28 -0.51
C PRO A 388 -12.53 -11.36 -0.65
N ASP A 389 -12.52 -12.05 -1.79
CA ASP A 389 -13.45 -13.14 -2.09
C ASP A 389 -13.40 -14.26 -1.05
N LYS A 390 -12.17 -14.76 -0.81
CA LYS A 390 -11.88 -15.78 0.20
C LYS A 390 -11.25 -15.10 1.42
N GLY A 391 -11.82 -15.36 2.60
CA GLY A 391 -11.28 -14.89 3.87
C GLY A 391 -11.82 -13.54 4.33
N ILE A 392 -10.93 -12.76 4.94
CA ILE A 392 -11.20 -11.49 5.63
C ILE A 392 -10.28 -10.39 5.08
N PRO A 393 -10.63 -9.10 5.24
CA PRO A 393 -9.71 -8.01 4.93
C PRO A 393 -8.38 -8.19 5.69
N ASP A 394 -7.28 -7.76 5.08
CA ASP A 394 -5.94 -7.89 5.69
C ASP A 394 -5.79 -7.10 6.99
N SER A 395 -6.64 -6.09 7.18
CA SER A 395 -6.63 -5.27 8.36
C SER A 395 -8.03 -4.71 8.66
N PRO A 396 -8.40 -4.56 9.95
CA PRO A 396 -9.69 -3.99 10.35
C PRO A 396 -9.84 -2.49 10.03
N TRP A 397 -8.74 -1.73 9.88
CA TRP A 397 -8.76 -0.26 9.79
C TRP A 397 -9.71 0.27 8.71
N ALA A 398 -9.65 -0.28 7.49
CA ALA A 398 -10.49 0.16 6.37
C ALA A 398 -11.98 -0.13 6.60
N LEU A 399 -12.31 -1.28 7.20
CA LEU A 399 -13.70 -1.63 7.50
C LEU A 399 -14.26 -0.74 8.62
N VAL A 400 -13.45 -0.42 9.64
CA VAL A 400 -13.84 0.48 10.72
C VAL A 400 -14.03 1.90 10.20
N ASP A 401 -13.14 2.37 9.32
CA ASP A 401 -13.30 3.67 8.66
C ASP A 401 -14.61 3.74 7.86
N PHE A 402 -14.88 2.71 7.07
CA PHE A 402 -16.13 2.56 6.32
C PHE A 402 -17.35 2.54 7.24
N GLN A 403 -17.32 1.76 8.32
CA GLN A 403 -18.40 1.65 9.31
C GLN A 403 -18.72 3.00 9.97
N ARG A 404 -17.70 3.78 10.34
CA ARG A 404 -17.89 5.13 10.87
C ARG A 404 -18.53 6.06 9.86
N ARG A 405 -18.12 5.96 8.59
CA ARG A 405 -18.67 6.80 7.54
C ARG A 405 -20.14 6.50 7.24
N VAL A 406 -20.54 5.22 7.30
CA VAL A 406 -21.95 4.83 7.23
C VAL A 406 -22.71 5.35 8.46
N SER A 407 -22.15 5.18 9.66
CA SER A 407 -22.80 5.58 10.93
C SER A 407 -22.97 7.10 11.08
N ALA A 408 -22.11 7.89 10.43
CA ALA A 408 -22.23 9.34 10.41
C ALA A 408 -23.48 9.83 9.65
N LEU A 409 -24.02 9.01 8.74
CA LEU A 409 -25.24 9.33 8.02
C LEU A 409 -26.46 8.96 8.87
N LYS A 410 -27.19 9.98 9.34
CA LYS A 410 -28.48 9.78 10.01
C LYS A 410 -29.53 9.41 8.96
N THR A 411 -30.08 8.21 9.06
CA THR A 411 -31.21 7.72 8.23
C THR A 411 -32.44 7.55 9.11
N THR A 412 -33.61 7.79 8.54
CA THR A 412 -34.91 7.54 9.19
C THR A 412 -35.50 6.18 8.82
N SER A 413 -34.93 5.53 7.81
CA SER A 413 -35.31 4.22 7.29
C SER A 413 -34.33 3.11 7.72
N LEU A 414 -34.75 1.85 7.58
CA LEU A 414 -33.90 0.68 7.80
C LEU A 414 -32.81 0.58 6.70
N PRO A 415 -31.51 0.61 7.04
CA PRO A 415 -30.46 0.35 6.08
C PRO A 415 -30.56 -1.07 5.53
N VAL A 416 -30.40 -1.21 4.22
CA VAL A 416 -30.23 -2.53 3.58
C VAL A 416 -28.75 -2.87 3.54
N VAL A 417 -28.34 -3.96 4.17
CA VAL A 417 -26.98 -4.47 4.14
C VAL A 417 -26.95 -5.76 3.33
N HIS A 418 -26.07 -5.85 2.33
CA HIS A 418 -25.95 -7.04 1.50
C HIS A 418 -24.51 -7.33 1.06
N CYS A 419 -24.27 -8.58 0.68
CA CYS A 419 -23.06 -9.02 0.01
C CYS A 419 -23.46 -9.91 -1.18
N SER A 420 -22.92 -11.13 -1.29
CA SER A 420 -23.41 -12.15 -2.23
C SER A 420 -24.63 -12.90 -1.67
N ALA A 421 -24.45 -13.62 -0.55
CA ALA A 421 -25.53 -14.39 0.09
C ALA A 421 -26.33 -13.60 1.13
N GLY A 422 -25.80 -12.47 1.62
CA GLY A 422 -26.41 -11.70 2.70
C GLY A 422 -26.27 -12.35 4.08
N VAL A 423 -25.18 -13.08 4.36
CA VAL A 423 -25.00 -13.78 5.65
C VAL A 423 -23.57 -13.65 6.21
N GLY A 424 -22.54 -13.86 5.39
CA GLY A 424 -21.14 -13.80 5.82
C GLY A 424 -20.68 -12.37 6.13
N ARG A 425 -20.14 -11.66 5.12
CA ARG A 425 -19.70 -10.25 5.27
C ARG A 425 -20.79 -9.35 5.84
N THR A 426 -22.03 -9.53 5.37
CA THR A 426 -23.22 -8.83 5.88
C THR A 426 -23.43 -9.06 7.37
N GLY A 427 -23.38 -10.32 7.83
CA GLY A 427 -23.51 -10.63 9.25
C GLY A 427 -22.35 -10.09 10.07
N THR A 428 -21.13 -10.15 9.57
CA THR A 428 -19.96 -9.56 10.24
C THR A 428 -20.10 -8.04 10.39
N TYR A 429 -20.55 -7.34 9.36
CA TYR A 429 -20.76 -5.89 9.42
C TYR A 429 -21.89 -5.50 10.39
N ILE A 430 -23.04 -6.19 10.34
CA ILE A 430 -24.15 -5.92 11.26
C ILE A 430 -23.75 -6.27 12.70
N ALA A 431 -23.04 -7.38 12.91
CA ALA A 431 -22.54 -7.75 14.24
C ALA A 431 -21.59 -6.67 14.78
N LEU A 432 -20.67 -6.17 13.95
CA LEU A 432 -19.76 -5.07 14.31
C LEU A 432 -20.55 -3.84 14.75
N GLN A 433 -21.55 -3.43 13.98
CA GLN A 433 -22.40 -2.29 14.32
C GLN A 433 -23.13 -2.51 15.65
N ASN A 434 -23.71 -3.70 15.86
CA ASN A 434 -24.42 -4.03 17.09
C ASN A 434 -23.50 -4.05 18.30
N ILE A 435 -22.29 -4.60 18.19
CA ILE A 435 -21.30 -4.65 19.27
C ILE A 435 -20.80 -3.25 19.63
N VAL A 436 -20.48 -2.42 18.63
CA VAL A 436 -20.08 -1.03 18.84
C VAL A 436 -21.22 -0.25 19.50
N ASN A 437 -22.46 -0.39 19.00
CA ASN A 437 -23.63 0.28 19.58
C ASN A 437 -23.86 -0.18 21.03
N GLN A 438 -23.76 -1.47 21.33
CA GLN A 438 -23.85 -2.00 22.71
C GLN A 438 -22.81 -1.33 23.62
N ALA A 439 -21.54 -1.36 23.21
CA ALA A 439 -20.44 -0.80 23.98
C ALA A 439 -20.66 0.69 24.25
N MET A 440 -20.96 1.47 23.21
CA MET A 440 -21.10 2.93 23.29
C MET A 440 -22.36 3.38 24.04
N THR A 441 -23.43 2.57 24.06
CA THR A 441 -24.69 2.95 24.74
C THR A 441 -24.81 2.40 26.17
N THR A 442 -24.25 1.21 26.45
CA THR A 442 -24.43 0.53 27.74
C THR A 442 -23.13 0.32 28.52
N GLY A 443 -21.97 0.57 27.92
CA GLY A 443 -20.66 0.25 28.49
C GLY A 443 -20.33 -1.26 28.48
N HIS A 444 -21.23 -2.08 27.94
CA HIS A 444 -21.12 -3.54 27.86
C HIS A 444 -21.26 -4.02 26.42
N MET A 445 -20.71 -5.20 26.11
CA MET A 445 -20.84 -5.83 24.81
C MET A 445 -20.81 -7.34 24.93
N ASP A 446 -21.36 -8.04 23.93
CA ASP A 446 -21.38 -9.50 23.90
C ASP A 446 -21.23 -10.02 22.47
N PHE A 447 -20.07 -10.56 22.12
CA PHE A 447 -19.80 -11.08 20.77
C PHE A 447 -20.64 -12.31 20.42
N PHE A 448 -20.68 -13.29 21.32
CA PHE A 448 -21.33 -14.58 21.08
C PHE A 448 -22.84 -14.41 20.98
N ASN A 449 -23.48 -13.78 21.97
CA ASN A 449 -24.93 -13.60 21.94
C ASN A 449 -25.36 -12.64 20.83
N THR A 450 -24.53 -11.66 20.43
CA THR A 450 -24.83 -10.85 19.25
C THR A 450 -24.99 -11.74 18.01
N VAL A 451 -24.06 -12.66 17.76
CA VAL A 451 -24.14 -13.55 16.59
C VAL A 451 -25.27 -14.57 16.73
N VAL A 452 -25.52 -15.11 17.94
CA VAL A 452 -26.69 -15.99 18.21
C VAL A 452 -27.99 -15.27 17.83
N ARG A 453 -28.22 -14.04 18.31
CA ARG A 453 -29.42 -13.26 17.99
C ARG A 453 -29.54 -12.96 16.50
N LEU A 454 -28.43 -12.64 15.83
CA LEU A 454 -28.44 -12.47 14.36
C LEU A 454 -28.86 -13.76 13.64
N ARG A 455 -28.45 -14.94 14.16
CA ARG A 455 -28.84 -16.25 13.63
C ARG A 455 -30.27 -16.69 13.97
N GLU A 456 -30.92 -16.03 14.92
CA GLU A 456 -32.38 -16.16 15.13
C GLU A 456 -33.17 -15.44 14.05
N ASP A 457 -32.65 -14.32 13.54
CA ASP A 457 -33.31 -13.53 12.50
C ASP A 457 -32.97 -14.00 11.08
N ARG A 458 -31.75 -14.50 10.83
CA ARG A 458 -31.34 -15.02 9.52
C ARG A 458 -30.25 -16.07 9.63
N THR A 459 -30.39 -17.15 8.87
CA THR A 459 -29.44 -18.27 8.90
C THR A 459 -27.99 -17.84 8.61
N HIS A 460 -27.01 -18.50 9.25
CA HIS A 460 -25.58 -18.40 8.96
C HIS A 460 -24.97 -16.99 9.07
N MET A 461 -25.63 -16.05 9.75
CA MET A 461 -25.06 -14.72 10.01
C MET A 461 -23.70 -14.87 10.72
N VAL A 462 -22.68 -14.21 10.16
CA VAL A 462 -21.25 -14.52 10.39
C VAL A 462 -20.98 -15.97 10.02
N GLN A 463 -20.44 -16.19 8.83
CA GLN A 463 -20.48 -17.50 8.19
C GLN A 463 -19.27 -18.39 8.51
N THR A 464 -18.12 -17.79 8.77
CA THR A 464 -16.85 -18.52 8.95
C THR A 464 -16.17 -18.12 10.27
N ALA A 465 -15.37 -19.02 10.84
CA ALA A 465 -14.65 -18.72 12.08
C ALA A 465 -13.67 -17.55 11.91
N GLU A 466 -13.05 -17.41 10.74
CA GLU A 466 -12.14 -16.30 10.41
C GLU A 466 -12.87 -14.95 10.46
N GLN A 467 -14.10 -14.89 9.96
CA GLN A 467 -14.96 -13.70 10.06
C GLN A 467 -15.32 -13.37 11.51
N TYR A 468 -15.50 -14.39 12.36
CA TYR A 468 -15.78 -14.20 13.78
C TYR A 468 -14.54 -13.72 14.54
N VAL A 469 -13.35 -14.25 14.26
CA VAL A 469 -12.08 -13.72 14.79
C VAL A 469 -11.87 -12.28 14.33
N PHE A 470 -12.07 -12.00 13.05
CA PHE A 470 -11.95 -10.65 12.49
C PHE A 470 -12.96 -9.67 13.09
N LEU A 471 -14.17 -10.12 13.44
CA LEU A 471 -15.16 -9.30 14.15
C LEU A 471 -14.62 -8.77 15.48
N HIS A 472 -13.88 -9.59 16.24
CA HIS A 472 -13.25 -9.16 17.50
C HIS A 472 -12.18 -8.09 17.25
N GLN A 473 -11.32 -8.30 16.26
CA GLN A 473 -10.30 -7.33 15.86
C GLN A 473 -10.94 -6.01 15.43
N ALA A 474 -11.96 -6.07 14.56
CA ALA A 474 -12.64 -4.89 14.06
C ALA A 474 -13.40 -4.14 15.17
N ALA A 475 -14.06 -4.86 16.08
CA ALA A 475 -14.74 -4.24 17.22
C ALA A 475 -13.75 -3.60 18.20
N TYR A 476 -12.62 -4.25 18.47
CA TYR A 476 -11.55 -3.70 19.31
C TYR A 476 -11.04 -2.38 18.75
N VAL A 477 -10.70 -2.36 17.46
CA VAL A 477 -10.31 -1.13 16.75
C VAL A 477 -11.43 -0.11 16.80
N ALA A 478 -12.67 -0.47 16.45
CA ALA A 478 -13.79 0.47 16.37
C ALA A 478 -14.12 1.13 17.70
N ILE A 479 -14.15 0.37 18.79
CA ILE A 479 -14.49 0.86 20.13
C ILE A 479 -13.37 1.73 20.67
N LEU A 480 -12.13 1.21 20.68
CA LEU A 480 -11.01 1.94 21.27
C LEU A 480 -10.63 3.19 20.50
N SER A 481 -10.71 3.13 19.17
CA SER A 481 -10.47 4.33 18.38
C SER A 481 -11.59 5.35 18.56
N GLN A 482 -12.82 4.99 18.98
CA GLN A 482 -13.90 5.95 19.23
C GLN A 482 -13.80 6.58 20.62
N THR A 483 -13.40 5.80 21.61
CA THR A 483 -13.08 6.29 22.96
C THR A 483 -11.78 7.10 22.91
N GLY A 484 -11.90 8.42 22.81
CA GLY A 484 -10.73 9.31 22.76
C GLY A 484 -10.28 9.71 21.36
N SER A 485 -11.13 9.61 20.32
CA SER A 485 -10.87 10.25 19.03
C SER A 485 -11.22 11.72 19.03
N SER A 486 -10.30 12.56 18.56
CA SER A 486 -10.67 13.92 18.12
C SER A 486 -11.45 13.84 16.82
N ILE A 487 -12.76 14.15 16.86
CA ILE A 487 -13.53 14.30 15.62
C ILE A 487 -13.29 15.73 15.12
N PHE A 488 -12.40 15.89 14.13
CA PHE A 488 -12.33 17.14 13.39
C PHE A 488 -13.52 17.19 12.43
N ASN A 489 -14.37 18.19 12.61
CA ASN A 489 -15.49 18.45 11.71
C ASN A 489 -15.12 19.60 10.78
N ALA A 490 -14.91 19.30 9.50
CA ALA A 490 -14.52 20.28 8.48
C ALA A 490 -15.58 21.38 8.24
N ASN A 491 -16.83 21.15 8.65
CA ASN A 491 -17.96 22.01 8.27
C ASN A 491 -17.99 23.40 8.92
N ASN A 492 -17.12 23.73 9.88
CA ASN A 492 -17.11 25.04 10.53
C ASN A 492 -15.82 25.85 10.37
N GLY A 493 -14.80 25.37 9.65
CA GLY A 493 -13.51 26.08 9.54
C GLY A 493 -12.83 26.39 10.89
N ASN A 494 -13.37 25.86 11.99
CA ASN A 494 -12.96 26.04 13.36
C ASN A 494 -12.81 24.65 13.98
N MET A 495 -11.71 24.44 14.72
CA MET A 495 -11.35 23.22 15.44
C MET A 495 -12.27 22.91 16.65
N SER A 496 -13.51 23.38 16.64
CA SER A 496 -14.35 23.47 17.82
C SER A 496 -15.55 22.53 17.76
N SER A 497 -15.38 21.31 18.30
CA SER A 497 -16.38 20.72 19.23
C SER A 497 -15.85 19.50 20.01
N ALA A 498 -14.64 19.00 19.74
CA ALA A 498 -14.14 17.75 20.36
C ALA A 498 -12.77 17.87 21.05
N MET A 499 -12.01 18.95 20.86
CA MET A 499 -10.74 19.14 21.57
C MET A 499 -10.92 20.02 22.82
N PRO A 500 -10.26 19.67 23.94
CA PRO A 500 -10.27 20.51 25.14
C PRO A 500 -9.77 21.94 24.86
N VAL A 501 -10.32 22.91 25.57
CA VAL A 501 -10.02 24.34 25.37
C VAL A 501 -8.64 24.71 25.92
N SER A 502 -8.13 24.00 26.92
CA SER A 502 -6.79 24.25 27.47
C SER A 502 -5.73 23.38 26.79
N SER A 503 -4.55 23.97 26.57
CA SER A 503 -3.40 23.27 25.97
C SER A 503 -2.91 22.07 26.80
N ALA A 504 -3.09 22.11 28.12
CA ALA A 504 -2.72 21.01 29.01
C ALA A 504 -3.67 19.80 28.87
N GLU A 505 -4.98 20.04 28.83
CA GLU A 505 -5.97 18.97 28.64
C GLU A 505 -5.88 18.38 27.23
N GLN A 506 -5.62 19.21 26.21
CA GLN A 506 -5.42 18.75 24.83
C GLN A 506 -4.20 17.82 24.73
N ASN A 507 -3.09 18.16 25.40
CA ASN A 507 -1.92 17.30 25.46
C ASN A 507 -2.21 15.95 26.13
N LEU A 508 -2.92 15.95 27.27
CA LEU A 508 -3.30 14.73 27.96
C LEU A 508 -4.21 13.84 27.10
N PHE A 509 -5.12 14.45 26.35
CA PHE A 509 -5.99 13.74 25.41
C PHE A 509 -5.19 13.06 24.29
N ILE A 510 -4.28 13.79 23.64
CA ILE A 510 -3.43 13.25 22.56
C ILE A 510 -2.53 12.12 23.10
N GLU A 511 -2.05 12.24 24.34
CA GLU A 511 -1.28 11.20 25.03
C GLU A 511 -2.08 9.91 25.24
N GLN A 512 -3.32 10.03 25.69
CA GLN A 512 -4.22 8.89 25.84
C GLN A 512 -4.54 8.24 24.48
N GLU A 513 -4.83 9.05 23.47
CA GLU A 513 -5.11 8.58 22.11
C GLU A 513 -3.91 7.82 21.51
N TYR A 514 -2.70 8.36 21.67
CA TYR A 514 -1.46 7.70 21.22
C TYR A 514 -1.20 6.37 21.95
N LYS A 515 -1.44 6.34 23.28
CA LYS A 515 -1.32 5.11 24.07
C LYS A 515 -2.29 4.04 23.58
N ILE A 516 -3.55 4.40 23.36
CA ILE A 516 -4.60 3.51 22.84
C ILE A 516 -4.20 2.97 21.46
N LEU A 517 -3.71 3.83 20.57
CA LEU A 517 -3.22 3.41 19.25
C LEU A 517 -2.09 2.37 19.37
N GLY A 518 -1.16 2.57 20.31
CA GLY A 518 -0.09 1.61 20.62
C GLY A 518 -0.64 0.24 21.00
N GLN A 519 -1.57 0.20 21.96
CA GLN A 519 -2.23 -1.04 22.41
C GLN A 519 -2.94 -1.77 21.26
N ILE A 520 -3.65 -1.02 20.42
CA ILE A 520 -4.32 -1.58 19.23
C ILE A 520 -3.29 -2.21 18.28
N CYS A 521 -2.22 -1.48 17.96
CA CYS A 521 -1.21 -1.96 17.01
C CYS A 521 -0.46 -3.20 17.53
N GLU A 522 -0.12 -3.24 18.82
CA GLU A 522 0.55 -4.37 19.44
C GLU A 522 -0.30 -5.65 19.36
N LEU A 523 -1.60 -5.55 19.67
CA LEU A 523 -2.54 -6.66 19.58
C LEU A 523 -2.68 -7.19 18.15
N LEU A 524 -2.84 -6.31 17.17
CA LEU A 524 -2.98 -6.73 15.77
C LEU A 524 -1.69 -7.33 15.23
N MET A 525 -0.52 -6.85 15.69
CA MET A 525 0.78 -7.39 15.30
C MET A 525 1.03 -8.80 15.86
N SER A 526 0.68 -9.05 17.13
CA SER A 526 0.90 -10.35 17.77
C SER A 526 0.08 -11.47 17.11
N GLN A 527 -1.18 -11.20 16.79
CA GLN A 527 -2.08 -12.18 16.19
C GLN A 527 -1.66 -12.61 14.78
N THR A 528 -1.13 -11.70 13.96
CA THR A 528 -0.65 -12.10 12.62
C THR A 528 0.65 -12.91 12.68
N GLN A 529 1.52 -12.68 13.68
CA GLN A 529 2.75 -13.48 13.80
C GLN A 529 2.45 -14.95 14.12
N GLU A 530 1.36 -15.24 14.83
CA GLU A 530 0.87 -16.60 15.03
C GLU A 530 0.33 -17.21 13.73
N ASP A 531 -0.42 -16.42 12.95
CA ASP A 531 -0.96 -16.86 11.66
C ASP A 531 0.15 -17.18 10.64
N ASP A 532 1.18 -16.34 10.55
CA ASP A 532 2.30 -16.54 9.63
C ASP A 532 3.05 -17.85 9.99
N LYS A 533 3.32 -18.10 11.27
CA LYS A 533 3.97 -19.34 11.75
C LYS A 533 3.14 -20.58 11.38
N ASN A 534 1.83 -20.55 11.59
CA ASN A 534 0.92 -21.64 11.25
C ASN A 534 0.82 -21.87 9.72
N SER A 535 1.01 -20.81 8.93
CA SER A 535 0.98 -20.89 7.46
C SER A 535 2.28 -21.42 6.85
N GLU A 536 3.44 -21.13 7.45
CA GLU A 536 4.75 -21.60 6.99
C GLU A 536 4.94 -23.11 7.24
N GLU A 537 4.40 -23.67 8.32
CA GLU A 537 4.42 -25.12 8.56
C GLU A 537 3.65 -25.90 7.48
N ASN A 538 2.66 -25.28 6.83
CA ASN A 538 1.82 -25.89 5.81
C ASN A 538 2.34 -25.69 4.36
N LYS A 539 3.41 -24.91 4.14
CA LYS A 539 3.98 -24.66 2.80
C LYS A 539 5.44 -25.11 2.70
N ARG A 540 5.67 -26.43 2.78
CA ARG A 540 6.91 -27.04 2.28
C ARG A 540 6.71 -27.50 0.84
N ASP A 541 6.63 -26.56 -0.11
CA ASP A 541 6.95 -26.79 -1.52
C ASP A 541 6.85 -25.50 -2.35
N SER A 542 7.86 -24.64 -2.26
CA SER A 542 8.28 -23.82 -3.41
C SER A 542 9.72 -23.36 -3.24
N LYS A 543 10.59 -23.70 -4.21
CA LYS A 543 11.99 -23.29 -4.27
C LYS A 543 12.11 -21.88 -4.86
N VAL A 544 11.60 -20.85 -4.18
CA VAL A 544 11.90 -19.45 -4.54
C VAL A 544 11.96 -18.61 -3.26
N GLU A 545 12.91 -18.91 -2.37
CA GLU A 545 13.23 -18.01 -1.24
C GLU A 545 14.46 -18.55 -0.48
N LYS A 546 15.64 -18.27 -1.02
CA LYS A 546 16.91 -18.37 -0.29
C LYS A 546 17.70 -17.11 -0.59
N GLY A 547 17.47 -16.08 0.22
CA GLY A 547 18.16 -14.80 0.11
C GLY A 547 17.77 -13.77 1.17
N LEU A 548 16.55 -13.83 1.72
CA LEU A 548 16.04 -12.89 2.72
C LEU A 548 15.20 -13.63 3.77
N LYS A 549 15.81 -14.60 4.45
CA LYS A 549 15.17 -15.33 5.55
C LYS A 549 15.74 -14.83 6.85
N ASP A 550 14.89 -14.16 7.62
CA ASP A 550 14.76 -14.23 9.07
C ASP A 550 14.07 -12.95 9.59
N LYS A 551 12.72 -12.89 9.46
CA LYS A 551 11.75 -12.17 10.34
C LYS A 551 10.35 -12.09 9.70
N PRO A 552 9.26 -12.34 10.45
CA PRO A 552 7.86 -12.16 9.97
C PRO A 552 7.52 -10.69 9.64
N MET A 553 8.32 -9.73 10.09
CA MET A 553 8.18 -8.32 9.70
C MET A 553 8.51 -8.10 8.20
N TYR A 554 9.30 -8.99 7.59
CA TYR A 554 9.78 -8.84 6.21
C TYR A 554 8.75 -9.31 5.16
N SER A 555 7.96 -10.36 5.46
CA SER A 555 6.90 -10.86 4.55
C SER A 555 5.80 -9.82 4.29
N ARG A 556 5.43 -9.04 5.31
CA ARG A 556 4.44 -7.97 5.17
C ARG A 556 4.94 -6.82 4.30
N ILE A 557 6.18 -6.38 4.49
CA ILE A 557 6.77 -5.30 3.70
C ILE A 557 6.85 -5.73 2.23
N LEU A 558 7.18 -6.99 1.96
CA LEU A 558 7.21 -7.54 0.59
C LEU A 558 5.86 -7.46 -0.13
N LYS A 559 4.73 -7.58 0.59
CA LYS A 559 3.39 -7.45 -0.01
C LYS A 559 3.15 -6.06 -0.61
N TYR A 560 3.70 -5.03 0.02
CA TYR A 560 3.56 -3.64 -0.40
C TYR A 560 4.80 -3.12 -1.13
N ALA A 561 5.78 -3.98 -1.41
CA ALA A 561 6.99 -3.60 -2.11
C ALA A 561 6.69 -3.38 -3.61
N PRO A 562 7.24 -2.31 -4.24
CA PRO A 562 7.12 -2.13 -5.67
C PRO A 562 7.94 -3.20 -6.41
N TYR A 563 7.35 -3.73 -7.47
CA TYR A 563 8.03 -4.66 -8.36
C TYR A 563 8.73 -3.89 -9.48
N ILE A 564 10.05 -3.99 -9.59
CA ILE A 564 10.81 -3.37 -10.69
C ILE A 564 11.15 -4.41 -11.76
N ARG A 565 10.83 -4.11 -13.02
CA ARG A 565 11.15 -4.98 -14.15
C ARG A 565 12.65 -5.08 -14.35
N SER A 566 13.20 -6.29 -14.46
CA SER A 566 14.61 -6.52 -14.78
C SER A 566 14.95 -5.98 -16.17
N ASP A 567 16.07 -5.26 -16.26
CA ASP A 567 16.76 -5.13 -17.54
C ASP A 567 17.50 -6.44 -17.82
N SER A 568 17.67 -6.84 -19.08
CA SER A 568 18.12 -8.17 -19.52
C SER A 568 19.48 -8.67 -19.00
N THR A 569 20.16 -7.92 -18.11
CA THR A 569 21.43 -8.25 -17.47
C THR A 569 21.38 -8.21 -15.93
N ASP A 570 20.26 -7.81 -15.34
CA ASP A 570 20.14 -7.52 -13.90
C ASP A 570 18.97 -8.32 -13.32
N THR A 571 19.26 -9.31 -12.48
CA THR A 571 18.22 -10.17 -11.88
C THR A 571 17.55 -9.53 -10.66
N ASN A 572 18.01 -8.35 -10.20
CA ASN A 572 17.43 -7.69 -9.04
C ASN A 572 16.17 -6.89 -9.42
N ASN A 573 15.03 -7.35 -8.88
CA ASN A 573 13.71 -6.74 -9.07
C ASN A 573 13.22 -6.01 -7.80
N TYR A 574 14.05 -5.97 -6.75
CA TYR A 574 13.69 -5.42 -5.45
C TYR A 574 14.29 -4.03 -5.25
N VAL A 575 13.46 -3.12 -4.72
CA VAL A 575 13.87 -1.83 -4.15
C VAL A 575 13.24 -1.68 -2.79
N ASP A 576 14.00 -1.14 -1.85
CA ASP A 576 13.53 -0.83 -0.51
C ASP A 576 12.61 0.40 -0.55
N ALA A 577 11.36 0.12 -0.89
CA ALA A 577 10.28 1.06 -1.00
C ALA A 577 8.95 0.36 -0.65
N THR A 578 7.97 1.16 -0.25
CA THR A 578 6.64 0.70 0.13
C THR A 578 5.59 1.51 -0.63
N LEU A 579 4.68 0.83 -1.31
CA LEU A 579 3.51 1.41 -1.94
C LEU A 579 2.43 1.65 -0.87
N LEU A 580 1.93 2.88 -0.82
CA LEU A 580 0.84 3.27 0.06
C LEU A 580 -0.30 3.87 -0.75
N SER A 581 -1.52 3.52 -0.33
CA SER A 581 -2.75 4.05 -0.91
C SER A 581 -2.99 5.49 -0.51
N GLY A 582 -3.43 6.33 -1.46
CA GLY A 582 -4.00 7.63 -1.13
C GLY A 582 -5.46 7.49 -0.73
N LEU A 583 -6.16 8.63 -0.53
CA LEU A 583 -7.58 8.61 -0.17
C LEU A 583 -8.46 8.02 -1.28
N ARG A 584 -8.15 8.35 -2.53
CA ARG A 584 -8.97 7.99 -3.71
C ARG A 584 -8.35 6.92 -4.60
N ARG A 585 -7.05 6.66 -4.47
CA ARG A 585 -6.33 5.77 -5.37
C ARG A 585 -5.39 4.86 -4.62
N GLN A 586 -5.47 3.56 -4.92
CA GLN A 586 -4.53 2.55 -4.45
C GLN A 586 -3.11 2.83 -4.98
N ASP A 587 -2.11 2.53 -4.16
CA ASP A 587 -0.68 2.70 -4.48
C ASP A 587 -0.34 4.11 -4.98
N GLN A 588 -1.01 5.16 -4.46
CA GLN A 588 -0.82 6.53 -4.94
C GLN A 588 0.52 7.13 -4.53
N HIS A 589 1.06 6.66 -3.41
CA HIS A 589 2.25 7.19 -2.78
C HIS A 589 3.31 6.09 -2.68
N ILE A 590 4.57 6.49 -2.72
CA ILE A 590 5.73 5.62 -2.55
C ILE A 590 6.56 6.17 -1.40
N LEU A 591 6.89 5.35 -0.42
CA LEU A 591 7.87 5.69 0.61
C LEU A 591 9.13 4.88 0.35
N SER A 592 10.30 5.52 0.36
CA SER A 592 11.58 4.84 0.10
C SER A 592 12.71 5.45 0.92
N GLU A 593 13.75 4.67 1.20
CA GLU A 593 15.00 5.23 1.71
C GLU A 593 15.69 6.13 0.67
N LEU A 594 16.58 7.02 1.12
CA LEU A 594 17.51 7.67 0.20
C LEU A 594 18.35 6.58 -0.48
N PRO A 595 18.57 6.67 -1.82
CA PRO A 595 19.20 5.59 -2.54
C PRO A 595 20.64 5.39 -2.06
N LYS A 596 20.99 4.15 -1.71
CA LYS A 596 22.39 3.75 -1.49
C LYS A 596 23.19 3.88 -2.79
N PRO A 597 24.53 4.05 -2.75
CA PRO A 597 25.37 4.16 -3.96
C PRO A 597 25.14 3.04 -4.99
N THR A 598 24.89 1.82 -4.53
CA THR A 598 24.61 0.66 -5.39
C THR A 598 23.17 0.63 -5.94
N ALA A 599 22.24 1.39 -5.36
CA ALA A 599 20.81 1.36 -5.67
C ALA A 599 20.32 2.60 -6.44
N VAL A 600 21.19 3.56 -6.77
CA VAL A 600 20.83 4.78 -7.51
C VAL A 600 20.16 4.46 -8.86
N LYS A 601 20.65 3.43 -9.57
CA LYS A 601 20.03 2.96 -10.81
C LYS A 601 18.60 2.48 -10.58
N ASP A 602 18.38 1.74 -9.49
CA ASP A 602 17.09 1.14 -9.17
C ASP A 602 16.09 2.19 -8.69
N PHE A 603 16.56 3.23 -8.02
CA PHE A 603 15.78 4.42 -7.71
C PHE A 603 15.24 5.10 -8.98
N TRP A 604 16.10 5.37 -9.97
CA TRP A 604 15.63 5.99 -11.23
C TRP A 604 14.73 5.05 -12.05
N ARG A 605 14.96 3.73 -12.00
CA ARG A 605 14.03 2.72 -12.55
C ARG A 605 12.66 2.83 -11.88
N LEU A 606 12.61 2.93 -10.55
CA LEU A 606 11.37 3.08 -9.78
C LEU A 606 10.63 4.36 -10.20
N VAL A 607 11.31 5.50 -10.19
CA VAL A 607 10.75 6.82 -10.55
C VAL A 607 10.08 6.79 -11.91
N VAL A 608 10.77 6.25 -12.92
CA VAL A 608 10.25 6.18 -14.29
C VAL A 608 9.13 5.15 -14.43
N GLN A 609 9.34 3.92 -13.91
CA GLN A 609 8.37 2.84 -14.07
C GLN A 609 7.03 3.16 -13.39
N TYR A 610 7.07 3.79 -12.22
CA TYR A 610 5.90 4.16 -11.45
C TYR A 610 5.39 5.58 -11.75
N LYS A 611 5.93 6.26 -12.77
CA LYS A 611 5.50 7.61 -13.18
C LYS A 611 5.45 8.59 -12.00
N VAL A 612 6.53 8.63 -11.22
CA VAL A 612 6.65 9.57 -10.09
C VAL A 612 6.79 10.98 -10.65
N ALA A 613 5.81 11.85 -10.40
CA ALA A 613 5.81 13.23 -10.91
C ALA A 613 6.21 14.24 -9.83
N LEU A 614 6.14 13.85 -8.56
CA LEU A 614 6.58 14.67 -7.43
C LEU A 614 7.42 13.82 -6.48
N VAL A 615 8.62 14.30 -6.19
CA VAL A 615 9.52 13.76 -5.17
C VAL A 615 9.57 14.74 -4.00
N ILE A 616 9.32 14.25 -2.79
CA ILE A 616 9.47 14.98 -1.54
C ILE A 616 10.62 14.33 -0.77
N ALA A 617 11.75 15.02 -0.68
CA ALA A 617 12.99 14.45 -0.19
C ALA A 617 13.51 15.16 1.06
N PHE A 618 13.84 14.37 2.08
CA PHE A 618 14.41 14.82 3.34
C PHE A 618 15.87 14.39 3.44
N GLU A 619 16.67 15.12 4.22
CA GLU A 619 18.07 14.78 4.54
C GLU A 619 19.01 14.65 3.33
N VAL A 620 18.64 15.26 2.20
CA VAL A 620 19.41 15.13 0.95
C VAL A 620 20.79 15.78 1.03
N ASP A 621 20.95 16.82 1.85
CA ASP A 621 22.24 17.49 2.07
C ASP A 621 23.29 16.59 2.72
N ASP A 622 22.86 15.53 3.41
CA ASP A 622 23.78 14.61 4.06
C ASP A 622 24.57 13.76 3.07
N VAL A 623 24.16 13.69 1.79
CA VAL A 623 24.91 13.03 0.70
C VAL A 623 26.35 13.53 0.61
N VAL A 624 26.60 14.80 0.93
CA VAL A 624 27.95 15.40 0.89
C VAL A 624 28.82 14.88 2.04
N THR A 625 28.21 14.63 3.19
CA THR A 625 28.92 14.22 4.43
C THR A 625 28.88 12.72 4.68
N ASP A 626 27.96 12.00 4.03
CA ASP A 626 27.63 10.61 4.30
C ASP A 626 27.78 9.73 3.06
N SER A 627 28.89 9.00 3.01
CA SER A 627 29.21 8.06 1.92
C SER A 627 28.25 6.87 1.78
N THR A 628 27.36 6.63 2.76
CA THR A 628 26.34 5.58 2.67
C THR A 628 25.15 5.99 1.80
N ILE A 629 25.02 7.28 1.47
CA ILE A 629 23.99 7.81 0.60
C ILE A 629 24.56 8.01 -0.80
N GLY A 630 23.90 7.43 -1.80
CA GLY A 630 24.27 7.57 -3.19
C GLY A 630 23.89 8.94 -3.74
N CYS A 631 24.84 9.58 -4.44
CA CYS A 631 24.52 10.75 -5.24
C CYS A 631 23.59 10.32 -6.39
N TYR A 632 22.34 10.76 -6.35
CA TYR A 632 21.32 10.42 -7.35
C TYR A 632 20.90 11.61 -8.22
N GLN A 633 21.30 12.82 -7.86
CA GLN A 633 20.95 14.07 -8.53
C GLN A 633 22.20 14.89 -8.87
N PRO A 634 22.12 15.83 -9.83
CA PRO A 634 23.21 16.75 -10.11
C PRO A 634 23.62 17.57 -8.88
N LEU A 635 24.94 17.79 -8.70
CA LEU A 635 25.45 18.67 -7.65
C LEU A 635 25.31 20.16 -8.01
N ASN A 636 25.17 20.48 -9.29
CA ASN A 636 24.89 21.81 -9.82
C ASN A 636 23.92 21.71 -11.02
N THR A 637 23.29 22.83 -11.38
CA THR A 637 22.34 22.92 -12.50
C THR A 637 23.02 22.85 -13.87
N ASP A 638 24.32 23.14 -13.94
CA ASP A 638 25.05 23.29 -15.20
C ASP A 638 25.40 21.95 -15.86
N TYR A 639 25.52 20.87 -15.07
CA TYR A 639 25.95 19.56 -15.59
C TYR A 639 24.93 18.47 -15.31
N PRO A 640 24.55 17.68 -16.33
CA PRO A 640 23.66 16.55 -16.12
C PRO A 640 24.34 15.43 -15.31
N PHE A 641 23.55 14.79 -14.45
CA PHE A 641 23.95 13.58 -13.75
C PHE A 641 23.69 12.34 -14.62
N TYR A 642 24.62 11.39 -14.62
CA TYR A 642 24.52 10.17 -15.41
C TYR A 642 24.54 8.94 -14.50
N CYS A 643 23.57 8.04 -14.69
CA CYS A 643 23.53 6.75 -14.01
C CYS A 643 23.03 5.69 -14.98
N ALA A 644 23.90 4.76 -15.38
CA ALA A 644 23.59 3.73 -16.38
C ALA A 644 22.98 4.34 -17.66
N ASN A 645 21.71 4.03 -17.96
CA ASN A 645 20.96 4.52 -19.11
C ASN A 645 20.14 5.80 -18.84
N TYR A 646 20.26 6.38 -17.65
CA TYR A 646 19.56 7.59 -17.23
C TYR A 646 20.49 8.79 -17.27
N LYS A 647 20.00 9.87 -17.90
CA LYS A 647 20.61 11.20 -17.87
C LYS A 647 19.62 12.17 -17.22
N ILE A 648 20.02 12.77 -16.11
CA ILE A 648 19.18 13.64 -15.29
C ILE A 648 19.68 15.07 -15.39
N ARG A 649 18.79 15.99 -15.75
CA ARG A 649 19.01 17.43 -15.66
C ARG A 649 18.16 17.99 -14.52
N SER A 650 18.67 19.00 -13.84
CA SER A 650 17.99 19.68 -12.74
C SER A 650 17.99 21.18 -13.01
N GLU A 651 16.82 21.79 -12.96
CA GLU A 651 16.60 23.23 -13.10
C GLU A 651 15.98 23.74 -11.79
N PHE A 652 16.58 24.78 -11.21
CA PHE A 652 16.02 25.41 -10.01
C PHE A 652 14.71 26.15 -10.35
N VAL A 653 13.68 25.98 -9.52
CA VAL A 653 12.37 26.60 -9.73
C VAL A 653 12.15 27.72 -8.71
N CYS A 654 12.07 27.36 -7.44
CA CYS A 654 11.78 28.28 -6.35
C CYS A 654 12.27 27.70 -5.02
N TYR A 655 12.17 28.50 -3.96
CA TYR A 655 12.54 28.09 -2.62
C TYR A 655 11.69 28.79 -1.58
N SER A 656 11.73 28.26 -0.36
CA SER A 656 11.25 28.91 0.85
C SER A 656 12.30 28.82 1.95
N LYS A 657 11.97 29.32 3.14
CA LYS A 657 12.79 29.08 4.33
C LYS A 657 12.94 27.60 4.70
N PHE A 658 12.03 26.73 4.23
CA PHE A 658 11.96 25.32 4.63
C PHE A 658 12.35 24.32 3.54
N TRP A 659 12.27 24.69 2.26
CA TRP A 659 12.47 23.76 1.15
C TRP A 659 13.01 24.46 -0.10
N ASP A 660 13.60 23.69 -0.99
CA ASP A 660 14.03 24.08 -2.34
C ASP A 660 13.32 23.19 -3.37
N GLU A 661 12.86 23.77 -4.47
CA GLU A 661 12.25 23.00 -5.55
C GLU A 661 13.09 23.06 -6.82
N HIS A 662 13.26 21.89 -7.41
CA HIS A 662 13.89 21.70 -8.70
C HIS A 662 12.96 20.94 -9.64
N LYS A 663 12.93 21.35 -10.90
CA LYS A 663 12.36 20.57 -11.98
C LYS A 663 13.43 19.64 -12.53
N MET A 664 13.14 18.35 -12.59
CA MET A 664 14.06 17.33 -13.09
C MET A 664 13.57 16.71 -14.40
N GLU A 665 14.48 16.63 -15.38
CA GLU A 665 14.26 15.94 -16.65
C GLU A 665 15.11 14.67 -16.70
N VAL A 666 14.45 13.53 -16.78
CA VAL A 666 15.06 12.20 -16.82
C VAL A 666 14.96 11.65 -18.25
N HIS A 667 16.08 11.67 -18.96
CA HIS A 667 16.20 11.06 -20.28
C HIS A 667 16.67 9.61 -20.15
N VAL A 668 15.89 8.68 -20.69
CA VAL A 668 16.18 7.24 -20.67
C VAL A 668 16.62 6.79 -22.07
N ASN A 669 17.86 6.33 -22.18
CA ASN A 669 18.44 5.82 -23.43
C ASN A 669 18.39 4.30 -23.49
N TYR A 670 17.45 3.75 -24.27
CA TYR A 670 17.36 2.30 -24.46
C TYR A 670 18.36 1.82 -25.51
N THR A 671 19.60 1.52 -25.10
CA THR A 671 20.68 1.12 -26.03
C THR A 671 20.54 -0.29 -26.61
N LYS A 672 19.66 -1.15 -26.09
CA LYS A 672 19.58 -2.58 -26.47
C LYS A 672 18.18 -3.12 -26.84
N THR A 673 17.10 -2.35 -26.67
CA THR A 673 15.73 -2.89 -26.75
C THR A 673 14.89 -2.36 -27.92
N GLY A 674 15.45 -1.53 -28.79
CA GLY A 674 14.72 -0.94 -29.92
C GLY A 674 13.58 0.02 -29.52
N LYS A 675 13.47 0.35 -28.23
CA LYS A 675 12.47 1.30 -27.72
C LYS A 675 12.91 2.74 -27.98
N PRO A 676 11.98 3.63 -28.33
CA PRO A 676 12.30 5.05 -28.48
C PRO A 676 12.78 5.64 -27.15
N PRO A 677 13.68 6.64 -27.18
CA PRO A 677 14.10 7.33 -25.97
C PRO A 677 12.89 7.89 -25.23
N LEU A 678 12.86 7.73 -23.91
CA LEU A 678 11.79 8.22 -23.05
C LEU A 678 12.29 9.45 -22.29
N LEU A 679 11.47 10.49 -22.27
CA LEU A 679 11.64 11.64 -21.38
C LEU A 679 10.58 11.56 -20.28
N HIS A 680 11.03 11.59 -19.03
CA HIS A 680 10.16 11.67 -17.87
C HIS A 680 10.51 12.94 -17.08
N THR A 681 9.51 13.74 -16.73
CA THR A 681 9.69 15.01 -16.01
C THR A 681 9.04 14.93 -14.64
N LEU A 682 9.70 15.48 -13.62
CA LEU A 682 9.16 15.52 -12.27
C LEU A 682 9.58 16.80 -11.53
N SER A 683 8.85 17.14 -10.48
CA SER A 683 9.24 18.16 -9.51
C SER A 683 9.89 17.48 -8.31
N HIS A 684 11.02 18.01 -7.85
CA HIS A 684 11.78 17.52 -6.71
C HIS A 684 11.82 18.61 -5.65
N VAL A 685 11.07 18.42 -4.58
CA VAL A 685 10.98 19.33 -3.46
C VAL A 685 11.82 18.78 -2.32
N LYS A 686 12.95 19.44 -2.06
CA LYS A 686 13.95 19.07 -1.07
C LYS A 686 13.74 19.88 0.20
N ALA A 687 13.54 19.20 1.32
CA ALA A 687 13.50 19.80 2.64
C ALA A 687 14.91 20.24 3.11
N ARG A 688 15.04 21.48 3.61
CA ARG A 688 16.29 22.07 4.14
C ARG A 688 16.47 21.75 5.61
N LYS A 689 17.67 21.36 6.09
CA LYS A 689 18.05 20.81 7.44
C LYS A 689 17.31 21.16 8.76
N VAL A 690 16.36 22.09 8.83
CA VAL A 690 15.61 22.46 10.05
C VAL A 690 14.38 21.54 10.28
N TRP A 691 14.56 20.22 10.38
CA TRP A 691 13.46 19.24 10.41
C TRP A 691 13.49 18.21 11.55
N PRO A 692 12.32 17.68 11.95
CA PRO A 692 10.97 18.07 11.52
C PRO A 692 10.34 19.07 12.48
N LEU A 693 10.01 20.27 11.99
CA LEU A 693 9.13 21.21 12.68
C LEU A 693 7.73 21.15 12.06
N PRO A 694 6.63 21.23 12.83
CA PRO A 694 5.27 21.22 12.29
C PRO A 694 5.02 22.26 11.19
N GLU A 695 5.57 23.47 11.32
CA GLU A 695 5.48 24.56 10.35
C GLU A 695 6.11 24.18 9.01
N SER A 696 7.23 23.46 9.09
CA SER A 696 7.96 23.03 7.91
C SER A 696 7.16 21.97 7.14
N ILE A 697 6.56 20.99 7.83
CA ILE A 697 5.67 19.97 7.21
C ILE A 697 4.49 20.67 6.52
N ALA A 698 3.84 21.62 7.20
CA ALA A 698 2.71 22.36 6.64
C ALA A 698 3.12 23.14 5.38
N ALA A 699 4.23 23.86 5.41
CA ALA A 699 4.73 24.64 4.27
C ALA A 699 5.12 23.74 3.08
N LEU A 700 5.76 22.61 3.33
CA LEU A 700 6.13 21.63 2.31
C LEU A 700 4.89 20.98 1.68
N LEU A 701 3.87 20.66 2.46
CA LEU A 701 2.62 20.10 1.95
C LEU A 701 1.82 21.11 1.14
N ARG A 702 1.85 22.41 1.48
CA ARG A 702 1.27 23.45 0.62
C ARG A 702 1.95 23.45 -0.76
N GLN A 703 3.28 23.39 -0.78
CA GLN A 703 4.01 23.33 -2.05
C GLN A 703 3.68 22.04 -2.81
N ALA A 704 3.78 20.89 -2.15
CA ALA A 704 3.46 19.59 -2.74
C ALA A 704 2.05 19.55 -3.35
N ARG A 705 1.06 20.12 -2.66
CA ARG A 705 -0.36 20.15 -3.07
C ARG A 705 -0.66 21.25 -4.09
N SER A 706 0.26 22.18 -4.33
CA SER A 706 0.17 23.12 -5.46
C SER A 706 0.38 22.42 -6.81
N HIS A 707 1.06 21.26 -6.82
CA HIS A 707 1.27 20.47 -8.03
C HIS A 707 -0.01 19.75 -8.44
N ARG A 708 -0.40 19.94 -9.70
CA ARG A 708 -1.50 19.20 -10.33
C ARG A 708 -0.97 17.91 -10.94
N LEU A 709 -1.17 16.81 -10.22
CA LEU A 709 -0.79 15.46 -10.67
C LEU A 709 -1.85 14.89 -11.61
N GLN A 710 -1.41 14.17 -12.64
CA GLN A 710 -2.28 13.39 -13.50
C GLN A 710 -2.77 12.11 -12.78
N GLU A 711 -3.86 11.52 -13.27
CA GLU A 711 -4.52 10.37 -12.66
C GLU A 711 -3.62 9.15 -12.42
N ASN A 712 -2.55 8.99 -13.22
CA ASN A 712 -1.61 7.86 -13.12
C ASN A 712 -0.26 8.21 -12.46
N GLU A 713 -0.02 9.48 -12.14
CA GLU A 713 1.25 9.95 -11.58
C GLU A 713 1.32 9.76 -10.07
N ARG A 714 2.52 9.59 -9.50
CA ARG A 714 2.74 9.27 -8.08
C ARG A 714 3.55 10.32 -7.34
N ILE A 715 3.35 10.38 -6.03
CA ILE A 715 4.20 11.14 -5.10
C ILE A 715 5.14 10.15 -4.43
N LEU A 716 6.44 10.44 -4.43
CA LEU A 716 7.44 9.67 -3.73
C LEU A 716 8.00 10.48 -2.56
N TYR A 717 7.90 9.93 -1.35
CA TYR A 717 8.50 10.49 -0.13
C TYR A 717 9.78 9.72 0.18
N MET A 718 10.90 10.41 0.36
CA MET A 718 12.17 9.77 0.72
C MET A 718 12.87 10.46 1.88
N CYS A 719 13.39 9.67 2.80
CA CYS A 719 14.26 10.13 3.88
C CYS A 719 15.34 9.07 4.13
N ARG A 720 16.35 9.36 4.95
CA ARG A 720 17.53 8.50 5.12
C ARG A 720 17.20 7.04 5.41
N ASN A 721 16.20 6.79 6.25
CA ASN A 721 15.74 5.44 6.62
C ASN A 721 14.39 5.05 5.97
N GLY A 722 13.89 5.86 5.04
CA GLY A 722 12.60 5.68 4.35
C GLY A 722 11.36 5.71 5.23
N SER A 723 11.49 6.05 6.51
CA SER A 723 10.44 5.88 7.49
C SER A 723 10.10 7.18 8.21
N ASN A 724 11.00 7.82 8.95
CA ASN A 724 10.59 8.84 9.94
C ASN A 724 9.83 10.03 9.29
N TYR A 725 10.53 10.83 8.50
CA TYR A 725 9.97 12.06 7.93
C TYR A 725 8.99 11.80 6.79
N SER A 726 9.28 10.76 5.99
CA SER A 726 8.40 10.31 4.93
C SER A 726 7.03 9.88 5.46
N ASN A 727 6.98 9.07 6.54
CA ASN A 727 5.72 8.65 7.14
C ASN A 727 4.96 9.81 7.76
N LEU A 728 5.63 10.71 8.48
CA LEU A 728 4.96 11.86 9.11
C LEU A 728 4.29 12.74 8.05
N THR A 729 5.04 13.12 7.02
CA THR A 729 4.55 14.00 5.95
C THR A 729 3.44 13.33 5.15
N TYR A 730 3.57 12.03 4.87
CA TYR A 730 2.53 11.23 4.22
C TYR A 730 1.25 11.15 5.08
N CYS A 731 1.37 10.88 6.38
CA CYS A 731 0.23 10.85 7.31
C CYS A 731 -0.50 12.19 7.33
N VAL A 732 0.23 13.31 7.45
CA VAL A 732 -0.39 14.66 7.41
C VAL A 732 -1.08 14.89 6.08
N ASN A 733 -0.45 14.53 4.94
CA ASN A 733 -1.11 14.66 3.64
C ASN A 733 -2.43 13.88 3.56
N MET A 734 -2.43 12.63 4.03
CA MET A 734 -3.61 11.78 4.09
C MET A 734 -4.72 12.35 4.98
N LEU A 735 -4.35 12.95 6.11
CA LEU A 735 -5.29 13.59 7.03
C LEU A 735 -5.91 14.85 6.40
N LEU A 736 -5.09 15.66 5.70
CA LEU A 736 -5.56 16.83 4.96
C LEU A 736 -6.51 16.44 3.81
N ASP A 737 -6.19 15.40 3.02
CA ASP A 737 -7.07 14.89 1.96
C ASP A 737 -8.45 14.55 2.51
N ARG A 738 -8.51 13.97 3.72
CA ARG A 738 -9.78 13.60 4.36
C ARG A 738 -10.57 14.80 4.85
N LEU A 739 -9.89 15.79 5.43
CA LEU A 739 -10.52 17.03 5.89
C LEU A 739 -11.18 17.79 4.73
N GLU A 740 -10.47 17.91 3.60
CA GLU A 740 -10.98 18.62 2.41
C GLU A 740 -12.19 17.93 1.79
N GLU A 741 -12.26 16.61 1.90
CA GLU A 741 -13.39 15.80 1.41
C GLU A 741 -14.57 15.75 2.39
N GLY A 742 -14.51 16.49 3.52
CA GLY A 742 -15.53 16.47 4.55
C GLY A 742 -15.68 15.09 5.22
N VAL A 743 -14.66 14.24 5.13
CA VAL A 743 -14.65 12.93 5.77
C VAL A 743 -14.21 13.13 7.23
N ALA A 744 -14.98 12.59 8.17
CA ALA A 744 -14.64 12.66 9.59
C ALA A 744 -13.19 12.21 9.82
N LEU A 745 -12.41 13.05 10.50
CA LEU A 745 -11.03 12.75 10.83
C LEU A 745 -11.00 11.81 12.03
N ALA A 746 -10.17 10.78 11.94
CA ALA A 746 -9.81 9.95 13.06
C ALA A 746 -8.31 9.66 12.95
N MET A 747 -7.52 10.42 13.70
CA MET A 747 -6.05 10.29 13.72
C MET A 747 -5.62 8.82 13.95
N PRO A 748 -6.22 8.06 14.90
CA PRO A 748 -5.85 6.66 15.11
C PRO A 748 -6.12 5.75 13.91
N LEU A 749 -7.17 6.02 13.13
CA LEU A 749 -7.49 5.18 11.98
C LEU A 749 -6.49 5.35 10.84
N VAL A 750 -6.06 6.59 10.58
CA VAL A 750 -5.03 6.86 9.55
C VAL A 750 -3.69 6.31 10.00
N VAL A 751 -3.22 6.70 11.19
CA VAL A 751 -1.89 6.29 11.66
C VAL A 751 -1.84 4.77 11.90
N GLY A 752 -2.92 4.17 12.41
CA GLY A 752 -3.05 2.72 12.58
C GLY A 752 -2.99 1.96 11.26
N ALA A 753 -3.67 2.44 10.22
CA ALA A 753 -3.59 1.86 8.87
C ALA A 753 -2.15 1.91 8.34
N VAL A 754 -1.44 3.03 8.50
CA VAL A 754 -0.03 3.14 8.09
C VAL A 754 0.86 2.21 8.91
N LYS A 755 0.69 2.16 10.23
CA LYS A 755 1.44 1.24 11.11
C LYS A 755 1.21 -0.24 10.79
N SER A 756 0.04 -0.60 10.27
CA SER A 756 -0.25 -1.97 9.84
C SER A 756 0.60 -2.43 8.65
N ILE A 757 1.10 -1.47 7.85
CA ILE A 757 1.98 -1.68 6.70
C ILE A 757 3.44 -1.44 7.11
N ILE A 758 3.71 -0.34 7.81
CA ILE A 758 5.03 0.11 8.24
C ILE A 758 5.00 0.24 9.78
N PRO A 759 5.32 -0.82 10.55
CA PRO A 759 5.22 -0.79 12.02
C PRO A 759 6.00 0.36 12.69
N GLY A 760 7.09 0.79 12.05
CA GLY A 760 7.92 1.92 12.49
C GLY A 760 7.42 3.31 12.07
N ALA A 761 6.22 3.48 11.51
CA ALA A 761 5.64 4.78 11.21
C ALA A 761 5.19 5.49 12.49
N VAL A 762 5.41 6.82 12.62
CA VAL A 762 5.00 7.65 13.77
C VAL A 762 5.43 7.02 15.11
N ARG A 763 6.70 7.16 15.46
CA ARG A 763 7.39 6.30 16.45
C ARG A 763 7.26 6.79 17.88
N SER A 764 7.05 8.09 18.04
CA SER A 764 7.01 8.74 19.34
C SER A 764 5.71 9.51 19.54
N LEU A 765 5.42 9.82 20.80
CA LEU A 765 4.34 10.75 21.14
C LEU A 765 4.56 12.13 20.50
N GLU A 766 5.82 12.56 20.39
CA GLU A 766 6.16 13.86 19.80
C GLU A 766 5.89 13.89 18.30
N ASP A 767 6.20 12.79 17.60
CA ASP A 767 5.82 12.59 16.20
C ASP A 767 4.29 12.68 16.03
N TYR A 768 3.55 12.07 16.95
CA TYR A 768 2.08 12.06 16.93
C TYR A 768 1.50 13.45 17.21
N LYS A 769 2.04 14.18 18.19
CA LYS A 769 1.71 15.60 18.46
C LYS A 769 2.02 16.49 17.27
N SER A 770 3.12 16.23 16.56
CA SER A 770 3.51 16.96 15.36
C SER A 770 2.48 16.83 14.23
N LEU A 771 1.76 15.70 14.13
CA LEU A 771 0.67 15.54 13.15
C LEU A 771 -0.45 16.56 13.39
N TYR A 772 -0.88 16.70 14.66
CA TYR A 772 -1.91 17.66 15.07
C TYR A 772 -1.48 19.10 14.79
N GLN A 773 -0.28 19.45 15.21
CA GLN A 773 0.27 20.80 15.03
C GLN A 773 0.42 21.15 13.55
N ALA A 774 0.92 20.23 12.72
CA ALA A 774 1.10 20.47 11.29
C ALA A 774 -0.24 20.70 10.57
N ILE A 775 -1.28 19.93 10.91
CA ILE A 775 -2.64 20.13 10.37
C ILE A 775 -3.19 21.48 10.80
N GLN A 776 -3.09 21.82 12.08
CA GLN A 776 -3.59 23.09 12.60
C GLN A 776 -2.93 24.28 11.89
N ILE A 777 -1.60 24.28 11.81
CA ILE A 777 -0.83 25.33 11.12
C ILE A 777 -1.22 25.39 9.63
N TYR A 778 -1.38 24.25 8.96
CA TYR A 778 -1.82 24.20 7.57
C TYR A 778 -3.20 24.86 7.39
N LEU A 779 -4.15 24.57 8.27
CA LEU A 779 -5.51 25.13 8.20
C LEU A 779 -5.52 26.65 8.49
N GLU A 780 -4.87 27.10 9.56
CA GLU A 780 -4.83 28.52 9.97
C GLU A 780 -4.20 29.43 8.90
N THR A 781 -3.13 28.95 8.27
CA THR A 781 -2.49 29.69 7.18
C THR A 781 -3.33 29.70 5.91
N THR A 782 -4.03 28.61 5.60
CA THR A 782 -4.91 28.54 4.42
C THR A 782 -6.12 29.46 4.57
N THR A 783 -6.73 29.53 5.75
CA THR A 783 -7.85 30.44 6.02
C THR A 783 -7.43 31.90 5.95
N ASN A 784 -6.26 32.27 6.48
CA ASN A 784 -5.74 33.64 6.39
C ASN A 784 -5.45 34.10 4.95
N ILE A 785 -5.02 33.19 4.08
CA ILE A 785 -4.84 33.47 2.64
C ILE A 785 -6.20 33.72 1.96
N VAL A 786 -7.23 32.95 2.31
CA VAL A 786 -8.58 33.08 1.73
C VAL A 786 -9.32 34.32 2.23
N THR A 787 -9.10 34.74 3.48
CA THR A 787 -9.74 35.94 4.07
C THR A 787 -9.01 37.25 3.76
N GLY A 788 -7.89 37.20 3.02
CA GLY A 788 -7.14 38.39 2.62
C GLY A 788 -6.43 39.12 3.77
N GLN A 789 -6.29 38.48 4.93
CA GLN A 789 -5.45 39.00 6.01
C GLN A 789 -3.98 38.72 5.66
N ASN A 790 -3.37 39.66 4.94
CA ASN A 790 -1.93 39.68 4.70
C ASN A 790 -1.19 39.68 6.04
N VAL A 791 -0.64 38.54 6.43
CA VAL A 791 0.55 38.52 7.29
C VAL A 791 1.71 38.87 6.36
N ALA A 792 2.02 40.17 6.29
CA ALA A 792 3.21 40.64 5.62
C ALA A 792 4.44 40.00 6.30
N GLY A 793 5.07 39.06 5.61
CA GLY A 793 6.36 38.47 5.98
C GLY A 793 6.45 36.97 5.77
N GLU A 794 6.46 36.50 4.52
CA GLU A 794 7.15 35.25 4.15
C GLU A 794 7.95 35.43 2.86
#